data_AF-H8I6K5-F1
#
_entry.id   AF-H8I6K5-F1
#
_cell.length_a   1.000
_cell.length_b   1.000
_cell.length_c   1.000
_cell.angle_alpha   90.00
_cell.angle_beta   90.00
_cell.angle_gamma   90.00
#
_symmetry.space_group_name_H-M   'P 1'
#
loop_
_entity.id
_entity.type
_entity.pdbx_description
1 polymer ?
#
loop_
_entity_poly.entity_id
_entity_poly.type
_entity_poly.pdbx_seq_one_letter_code
_entity_poly.pdbx_strand_id
1 'polypeptide(L)'
;MGCRRALFESLLAIAAILLIFLIYLMVSGYAFTTTETRATVKWDAPGNGTIYHLLACEDGTLRALMDGRISAISSDGSILWYVDVPDRWWMGSRYFEPAADVGPDGTLYVYLRANVTRAAMERGMPYAYAGEYYVDMDEHNKRLMDAYKGTEFAYSLDERVLAISRSGKMLWSLPLATGLYDADICVRNGTVYVYHGQHETAIDENGGIIWDVGDVGAAPTVDDEGYVYSLVPINGSRTNGRVLTGIVQAYYPNGTAWWRRDVGELAYLQPIQGWEGHMPLYDHGTLYLALSSGVAALDRTGSVKWLKHYNSSTALFELGPFDGEGNVYLRCFDGAMTLNEGAVLWDTYYPVDGSRLIILRPDGAELASVASSTVYTYAKDGIAYRVDPVPGGRNLTELGSAVLTAMDLKGNRTLWSYNFTPGEISMAMLNMSNVKGLFLADDVQSAQWFNGMNARGFNVTPRSVSGNVGIKVVQGRDVTYVGFWTYCYDSPAIYNVSSVAYSGGLYAFNRAGDLLWSRPIDAQIGSMYEKDGAIYYSTGSGRLAAAQVDIVTGLAIAAAMYLFIRFIMVGAISRARGVINKNDNRNAILKYIVENPGSTMYEISRSLGLNKGTVRYHLFILGINHRIAVQRADKKFVRYFPNSNSYSDEEQMLMALLRRESIRRVMEALMKRPGLSNVELSRELGMPESAMSKHMKELCSRGIVDKRRMPGGVSYHIKEELRGLIARALDQSGQ
;
A
#
# COMPACT_ATOMS: atom_id res chain seq x y z
N MET A 1 20.66 42.80 -41.76
CA MET A 1 21.29 42.08 -40.62
C MET A 1 20.31 41.36 -39.69
N GLY A 2 19.07 41.84 -39.46
CA GLY A 2 18.12 41.21 -38.52
C GLY A 2 17.66 39.77 -38.83
N CYS A 3 17.51 39.40 -40.12
CA CYS A 3 17.00 38.08 -40.50
C CYS A 3 17.97 36.92 -40.20
N ARG A 4 19.29 37.15 -40.30
CA ARG A 4 20.31 36.15 -39.91
C ARG A 4 20.41 35.96 -38.40
N ARG A 5 20.11 37.00 -37.62
CA ARG A 5 20.14 36.94 -36.14
C ARG A 5 18.98 36.10 -35.58
N ALA A 6 17.78 36.27 -36.14
CA ALA A 6 16.60 35.48 -35.75
C ALA A 6 16.72 34.00 -36.12
N LEU A 7 17.28 33.68 -37.30
CA LEU A 7 17.58 32.29 -37.67
C LEU A 7 18.65 31.66 -36.77
N PHE A 8 19.68 32.41 -36.39
CA PHE A 8 20.72 31.95 -35.48
C PHE A 8 20.17 31.70 -34.07
N GLU A 9 19.35 32.61 -33.54
CA GLU A 9 18.68 32.44 -32.24
C GLU A 9 17.69 31.26 -32.24
N SER A 10 17.02 31.01 -33.36
CA SER A 10 16.11 29.86 -33.52
C SER A 10 16.88 28.53 -33.56
N LEU A 11 18.01 28.49 -34.27
CA LEU A 11 18.91 27.33 -34.30
C LEU A 11 19.56 27.09 -32.94
N LEU A 12 19.94 28.15 -32.22
CA LEU A 12 20.50 28.05 -30.87
C LEU A 12 19.46 27.54 -29.88
N ALA A 13 18.20 27.97 -30.00
CA ALA A 13 17.10 27.47 -29.17
C ALA A 13 16.79 26.00 -29.45
N ILE A 14 16.77 25.57 -30.73
CA ILE A 14 16.59 24.16 -31.10
C ILE A 14 17.76 23.32 -30.61
N ALA A 15 19.00 23.80 -30.75
CA ALA A 15 20.19 23.12 -30.24
C ALA A 15 20.17 23.01 -28.71
N ALA A 16 19.74 24.05 -28.00
CA ALA A 16 19.56 24.02 -26.55
C ALA A 16 18.46 23.04 -26.13
N ILE A 17 17.33 22.98 -26.86
CA ILE A 17 16.26 22.00 -26.61
C ILE A 17 16.75 20.57 -26.83
N LEU A 18 17.49 20.32 -27.91
CA LEU A 18 18.08 19.00 -28.20
C LEU A 18 19.14 18.62 -27.16
N LEU A 19 19.95 19.57 -26.70
CA LEU A 19 20.94 19.35 -25.64
C LEU A 19 20.24 19.04 -24.31
N ILE A 20 19.18 19.77 -23.95
CA ILE A 20 18.38 19.51 -22.75
C ILE A 20 17.69 18.14 -22.86
N PHE A 21 17.22 17.75 -24.05
CA PHE A 21 16.63 16.44 -24.29
C PHE A 21 17.66 15.30 -24.23
N LEU A 22 18.88 15.53 -24.73
CA LEU A 22 20.00 14.59 -24.60
C LEU A 22 20.47 14.46 -23.16
N ILE A 23 20.55 15.57 -22.41
CA ILE A 23 20.82 15.55 -20.97
C ILE A 23 19.67 14.87 -20.24
N TYR A 24 18.42 15.08 -20.62
CA TYR A 24 17.27 14.36 -20.08
C TYR A 24 17.38 12.86 -20.35
N LEU A 25 17.76 12.44 -21.56
CA LEU A 25 17.95 11.02 -21.90
C LEU A 25 19.15 10.39 -21.19
N MET A 26 20.26 11.13 -21.03
CA MET A 26 21.43 10.68 -20.28
C MET A 26 21.12 10.59 -18.79
N VAL A 27 20.48 11.60 -18.20
CA VAL A 27 20.12 11.63 -16.79
C VAL A 27 18.97 10.66 -16.50
N SER A 28 18.00 10.49 -17.39
CA SER A 28 16.97 9.47 -17.24
C SER A 28 17.58 8.08 -17.39
N GLY A 29 18.43 7.86 -18.40
CA GLY A 29 19.15 6.59 -18.57
C GLY A 29 20.02 6.25 -17.37
N TYR A 30 20.71 7.24 -16.80
CA TYR A 30 21.51 7.09 -15.58
C TYR A 30 20.62 6.88 -14.33
N ALA A 31 19.55 7.67 -14.16
CA ALA A 31 18.61 7.56 -13.04
C ALA A 31 17.75 6.28 -13.07
N PHE A 32 17.51 5.68 -14.25
CA PHE A 32 16.92 4.35 -14.37
C PHE A 32 17.90 3.23 -13.99
N THR A 33 19.21 3.51 -13.98
CA THR A 33 20.26 2.55 -13.60
C THR A 33 20.85 2.76 -12.21
N THR A 34 20.64 3.92 -11.58
CA THR A 34 21.16 4.22 -10.24
C THR A 34 20.01 4.42 -9.26
N THR A 35 19.69 3.38 -8.50
CA THR A 35 18.99 3.53 -7.21
C THR A 35 19.96 4.19 -6.23
N GLU A 36 19.69 5.44 -5.84
CA GLU A 36 20.37 6.00 -4.67
C GLU A 36 19.72 5.39 -3.42
N THR A 37 20.49 4.57 -2.70
CA THR A 37 20.11 4.11 -1.36
C THR A 37 20.54 5.16 -0.35
N ARG A 38 19.59 5.69 0.42
CA ARG A 38 19.90 6.50 1.61
C ARG A 38 19.52 5.71 2.84
N ALA A 39 20.52 5.17 3.52
CA ALA A 39 20.33 4.52 4.80
C ALA A 39 20.77 5.46 5.94
N THR A 40 19.87 5.68 6.90
CA THR A 40 20.14 6.54 8.05
C THR A 40 19.79 5.78 9.32
N VAL A 41 20.74 5.67 10.25
CA VAL A 41 20.42 5.32 11.65
C VAL A 41 19.81 6.56 12.27
N LYS A 42 18.51 6.51 12.58
CA LYS A 42 17.80 7.64 13.16
C LYS A 42 18.30 7.91 14.58
N TRP A 43 18.48 6.84 15.36
CA TRP A 43 19.00 6.89 16.72
C TRP A 43 19.35 5.48 17.20
N ASP A 44 20.15 5.44 18.27
CA ASP A 44 20.57 4.23 18.97
C ASP A 44 20.79 4.58 20.44
N ALA A 45 19.89 4.12 21.29
CA ALA A 45 19.80 4.51 22.69
C ALA A 45 19.95 3.31 23.62
N PRO A 46 20.60 3.48 24.80
CA PRO A 46 20.51 2.49 25.85
C PRO A 46 19.06 2.41 26.33
N GLY A 47 18.47 1.22 26.30
CA GLY A 47 17.19 0.96 26.98
C GLY A 47 17.44 0.49 28.41
N ASN A 48 16.37 0.49 29.22
CA ASN A 48 16.43 0.09 30.61
C ASN A 48 15.85 -1.31 30.81
N GLY A 49 16.63 -2.33 30.41
CA GLY A 49 16.23 -3.74 30.47
C GLY A 49 15.82 -4.31 29.11
N THR A 50 15.46 -5.58 29.08
CA THR A 50 15.09 -6.28 27.84
C THR A 50 13.67 -5.88 27.41
N ILE A 51 13.55 -5.26 26.24
CA ILE A 51 12.26 -4.91 25.63
C ILE A 51 11.79 -6.10 24.81
N TYR A 52 10.69 -6.72 25.23
CA TYR A 52 10.12 -7.87 24.54
C TYR A 52 9.12 -7.42 23.46
N HIS A 53 8.35 -6.36 23.72
CA HIS A 53 7.27 -5.93 22.83
C HIS A 53 7.29 -4.42 22.58
N LEU A 54 7.04 -4.04 21.32
CA LEU A 54 7.00 -2.66 20.85
C LEU A 54 5.72 -2.42 20.07
N LEU A 55 4.96 -1.39 20.46
CA LEU A 55 3.78 -0.93 19.74
C LEU A 55 4.06 0.45 19.16
N ALA A 56 3.79 0.65 17.87
CA ALA A 56 4.02 1.92 17.20
C ALA A 56 2.73 2.73 17.09
N CYS A 57 2.73 3.91 17.68
CA CYS A 57 1.61 4.83 17.64
C CYS A 57 1.52 5.55 16.28
N GLU A 58 0.37 6.13 15.95
CA GLU A 58 0.20 6.94 14.72
C GLU A 58 1.04 8.22 14.72
N ASP A 59 1.32 8.77 15.90
CA ASP A 59 2.12 9.98 16.08
C ASP A 59 3.64 9.75 15.93
N GLY A 60 4.06 8.52 15.59
CA GLY A 60 5.46 8.12 15.44
C GLY A 60 6.18 7.82 16.75
N THR A 61 5.50 7.87 17.90
CA THR A 61 6.06 7.39 19.18
C THR A 61 5.90 5.87 19.29
N LEU A 62 6.70 5.25 20.17
CA LEU A 62 6.60 3.83 20.49
C LEU A 62 6.13 3.64 21.94
N ARG A 63 5.45 2.53 22.21
CA ARG A 63 5.26 1.98 23.56
C ARG A 63 6.11 0.73 23.69
N ALA A 64 7.04 0.76 24.63
CA ALA A 64 7.89 -0.37 24.96
C ALA A 64 7.37 -1.03 26.23
N LEU A 65 7.00 -2.31 26.12
CA LEU A 65 6.57 -3.13 27.24
C LEU A 65 7.76 -4.03 27.64
N MET A 66 8.18 -3.89 28.89
CA MET A 66 9.29 -4.61 29.50
C MET A 66 8.84 -5.21 30.83
N ASP A 67 9.62 -6.13 31.37
CA ASP A 67 9.33 -6.71 32.67
C ASP A 67 9.26 -5.61 33.75
N GLY A 68 8.14 -5.55 34.47
CA GLY A 68 7.87 -4.57 35.52
C GLY A 68 7.75 -3.10 35.09
N ARG A 69 7.79 -2.76 33.78
CA ARG A 69 7.74 -1.35 33.34
C ARG A 69 7.15 -1.17 31.94
N ILE A 70 6.48 -0.04 31.74
CA ILE A 70 6.02 0.46 30.44
C ILE A 70 6.74 1.79 30.17
N SER A 71 7.18 2.03 28.94
CA SER A 71 7.80 3.30 28.56
C SER A 71 7.28 3.82 27.23
N ALA A 72 7.11 5.14 27.11
CA ALA A 72 6.92 5.79 25.82
C ALA A 72 8.24 6.34 25.30
N ILE A 73 8.47 6.12 24.02
CA ILE A 73 9.72 6.46 23.34
C ILE A 73 9.38 7.38 22.17
N SER A 74 10.06 8.51 22.12
CA SER A 74 9.97 9.49 21.05
C SER A 74 10.52 8.93 19.73
N SER A 75 10.19 9.58 18.62
CA SER A 75 10.71 9.24 17.29
C SER A 75 12.22 9.46 17.15
N ASP A 76 12.85 10.14 18.10
CA ASP A 76 14.31 10.32 18.24
C ASP A 76 14.97 9.36 19.27
N GLY A 77 14.20 8.43 19.84
CA GLY A 77 14.71 7.42 20.78
C GLY A 77 14.77 7.88 22.24
N SER A 78 14.40 9.13 22.54
CA SER A 78 14.34 9.62 23.92
C SER A 78 13.13 9.05 24.68
N ILE A 79 13.31 8.73 25.97
CA ILE A 79 12.20 8.32 26.85
C ILE A 79 11.36 9.55 27.17
N LEU A 80 10.09 9.52 26.82
CA LEU A 80 9.12 10.59 27.12
C LEU A 80 8.57 10.44 28.55
N TRP A 81 8.23 9.22 28.93
CA TRP A 81 7.74 8.85 30.26
C TRP A 81 7.84 7.34 30.48
N TYR A 82 7.72 6.91 31.74
CA TYR A 82 7.59 5.51 32.11
C TYR A 82 6.58 5.33 33.24
N VAL A 83 6.01 4.11 33.32
CA VAL A 83 5.12 3.67 34.40
C VAL A 83 5.65 2.34 34.92
N ASP A 84 5.89 2.24 36.21
CA ASP A 84 6.27 0.98 36.86
C ASP A 84 5.03 0.12 37.10
N VAL A 85 5.12 -1.16 36.77
CA VAL A 85 4.08 -2.15 37.00
C VAL A 85 4.43 -2.93 38.26
N PRO A 86 3.60 -2.89 39.31
CA PRO A 86 3.85 -3.61 40.55
C PRO A 86 3.98 -5.13 40.32
N ASP A 87 4.92 -5.78 41.03
CA ASP A 87 5.22 -7.23 40.91
C ASP A 87 4.03 -8.17 41.07
N ARG A 88 2.94 -7.72 41.69
CA ARG A 88 1.68 -8.49 41.80
C ARG A 88 0.96 -8.66 40.46
N TRP A 89 1.35 -7.91 39.44
CA TRP A 89 0.82 -8.00 38.10
C TRP A 89 1.95 -8.21 37.09
N TRP A 90 1.60 -8.82 35.98
CA TRP A 90 2.52 -9.04 34.88
C TRP A 90 1.79 -8.78 33.55
N MET A 91 2.52 -8.24 32.57
CA MET A 91 1.97 -7.84 31.26
C MET A 91 2.16 -8.91 30.20
N GLY A 92 3.20 -9.74 30.32
CA GLY A 92 3.66 -10.65 29.28
C GLY A 92 5.17 -10.83 29.39
N SER A 93 5.76 -11.56 28.43
CA SER A 93 7.19 -11.87 28.45
C SER A 93 7.75 -12.15 27.05
N ARG A 94 9.00 -12.63 26.98
CA ARG A 94 9.60 -13.11 25.71
C ARG A 94 8.77 -14.22 25.05
N TYR A 95 8.03 -14.99 25.85
CA TYR A 95 7.27 -16.17 25.43
C TYR A 95 5.75 -15.99 25.55
N PHE A 96 5.28 -14.81 25.93
CA PHE A 96 3.84 -14.51 26.00
C PHE A 96 3.63 -13.08 25.55
N GLU A 97 2.91 -12.89 24.45
CA GLU A 97 2.57 -11.55 23.99
C GLU A 97 1.62 -10.85 24.98
N PRO A 98 1.87 -9.57 25.30
CA PRO A 98 0.99 -8.78 26.11
C PRO A 98 -0.27 -8.49 25.31
N ALA A 99 -1.43 -8.65 25.94
CA ALA A 99 -2.67 -8.08 25.44
C ALA A 99 -2.59 -6.55 25.64
N ALA A 100 -2.13 -5.85 24.60
CA ALA A 100 -1.99 -4.41 24.57
C ALA A 100 -2.30 -3.84 23.20
N ASP A 101 -3.00 -2.71 23.16
CA ASP A 101 -3.30 -1.96 21.94
C ASP A 101 -3.28 -0.45 22.22
N VAL A 102 -3.10 0.34 21.16
CA VAL A 102 -2.97 1.80 21.25
C VAL A 102 -4.12 2.46 20.48
N GLY A 103 -4.88 3.30 21.17
CA GLY A 103 -5.93 4.11 20.54
C GLY A 103 -5.38 5.19 19.60
N PRO A 104 -6.20 5.74 18.69
CA PRO A 104 -5.78 6.80 17.75
C PRO A 104 -5.25 8.08 18.43
N ASP A 105 -5.67 8.35 19.66
CA ASP A 105 -5.19 9.46 20.50
C ASP A 105 -3.80 9.20 21.13
N GLY A 106 -3.25 8.00 20.94
CA GLY A 106 -1.99 7.54 21.52
C GLY A 106 -2.12 7.00 22.96
N THR A 107 -3.33 6.79 23.46
CA THR A 107 -3.58 6.12 24.74
C THR A 107 -3.27 4.64 24.63
N LEU A 108 -2.42 4.12 25.52
CA LEU A 108 -2.09 2.71 25.61
C LEU A 108 -3.10 2.03 26.52
N TYR A 109 -3.70 0.94 26.04
CA TYR A 109 -4.50 0.03 26.82
C TYR A 109 -3.73 -1.27 27.00
N VAL A 110 -3.64 -1.76 28.23
CA VAL A 110 -2.90 -2.98 28.54
C VAL A 110 -3.65 -3.81 29.56
N TYR A 111 -3.79 -5.11 29.26
CA TYR A 111 -4.29 -6.09 30.21
C TYR A 111 -3.15 -6.54 31.13
N LEU A 112 -3.38 -6.43 32.43
CA LEU A 112 -2.50 -6.90 33.47
C LEU A 112 -3.08 -8.16 34.10
N ARG A 113 -2.34 -9.25 33.94
CA ARG A 113 -2.63 -10.52 34.59
C ARG A 113 -2.10 -10.50 36.01
N ALA A 114 -2.65 -11.35 36.88
CA ALA A 114 -2.13 -11.52 38.21
C ALA A 114 -0.81 -12.34 38.21
N ASN A 115 0.15 -11.97 39.07
CA ASN A 115 1.39 -12.73 39.26
C ASN A 115 1.18 -13.83 40.31
N VAL A 116 1.13 -15.06 39.83
CA VAL A 116 0.58 -16.21 40.55
C VAL A 116 1.62 -16.79 41.50
N THR A 117 2.86 -16.90 41.03
CA THR A 117 4.00 -17.31 41.85
C THR A 117 4.11 -16.37 43.04
N ARG A 118 4.01 -15.05 42.80
CA ARG A 118 4.07 -14.06 43.87
C ARG A 118 2.91 -14.21 44.86
N ALA A 119 1.68 -14.34 44.36
CA ALA A 119 0.49 -14.52 45.20
C ALA A 119 0.55 -15.82 46.03
N ALA A 120 1.04 -16.92 45.45
CA ALA A 120 1.21 -18.20 46.14
C ALA A 120 2.27 -18.11 47.25
N MET A 121 3.41 -17.45 46.98
CA MET A 121 4.45 -17.20 47.98
C MET A 121 3.93 -16.38 49.17
N GLU A 122 3.19 -15.30 48.91
CA GLU A 122 2.64 -14.44 49.97
C GLU A 122 1.63 -15.16 50.86
N ARG A 123 0.92 -16.17 50.33
CA ARG A 123 -0.03 -17.01 51.08
C ARG A 123 0.61 -18.28 51.67
N GLY A 124 1.92 -18.47 51.53
CA GLY A 124 2.63 -19.66 51.99
C GLY A 124 2.16 -20.96 51.30
N MET A 125 1.57 -20.84 50.11
CA MET A 125 1.10 -21.98 49.33
C MET A 125 2.28 -22.69 48.67
N PRO A 126 2.21 -24.02 48.43
CA PRO A 126 3.22 -24.74 47.67
C PRO A 126 3.31 -24.19 46.24
N TYR A 127 4.27 -23.31 45.99
CA TYR A 127 4.48 -22.71 44.68
C TYR A 127 5.50 -23.48 43.84
N ALA A 128 6.24 -24.44 44.41
CA ALA A 128 7.19 -25.24 43.66
C ALA A 128 6.59 -26.60 43.28
N TYR A 129 6.53 -26.90 41.97
CA TYR A 129 6.22 -28.25 41.51
C TYR A 129 7.44 -29.17 41.71
N ALA A 130 7.22 -30.45 41.99
CA ALA A 130 8.30 -31.43 42.21
C ALA A 130 9.10 -31.65 40.91
N GLY A 131 10.15 -30.84 40.70
CA GLY A 131 11.02 -30.90 39.53
C GLY A 131 11.38 -29.56 38.89
N GLU A 132 10.76 -28.44 39.29
CA GLU A 132 10.69 -27.23 38.43
C GLU A 132 11.48 -25.99 38.86
N TYR A 133 12.46 -26.12 39.75
CA TYR A 133 13.28 -24.98 40.22
C TYR A 133 14.11 -24.26 39.12
N TYR A 134 14.03 -24.71 37.86
CA TYR A 134 14.85 -24.31 36.71
C TYR A 134 14.01 -23.98 35.47
N VAL A 135 12.68 -23.92 35.60
CA VAL A 135 11.75 -23.52 34.54
C VAL A 135 11.68 -22.00 34.52
N ASP A 136 11.45 -21.40 33.34
CA ASP A 136 11.14 -19.97 33.25
C ASP A 136 9.99 -19.63 34.21
N MET A 137 10.11 -18.53 34.97
CA MET A 137 9.08 -18.10 35.91
C MET A 137 7.73 -17.89 35.21
N ASP A 138 7.72 -17.60 33.91
CA ASP A 138 6.50 -17.41 33.12
C ASP A 138 5.76 -18.72 32.82
N GLU A 139 6.50 -19.75 32.41
CA GLU A 139 5.93 -21.08 32.19
C GLU A 139 5.51 -21.71 33.53
N HIS A 140 6.28 -21.44 34.59
CA HIS A 140 5.94 -21.83 35.94
C HIS A 140 4.67 -21.15 36.47
N ASN A 141 4.50 -19.84 36.22
CA ASN A 141 3.26 -19.09 36.51
C ASN A 141 2.06 -19.75 35.80
N LYS A 142 2.22 -20.14 34.53
CA LYS A 142 1.16 -20.81 33.77
C LYS A 142 0.78 -22.16 34.40
N ARG A 143 1.77 -23.00 34.71
CA ARG A 143 1.55 -24.30 35.33
C ARG A 143 0.89 -24.21 36.70
N LEU A 144 1.32 -23.25 37.53
CA LEU A 144 0.69 -23.00 38.83
C LEU A 144 -0.78 -22.61 38.68
N MET A 145 -1.11 -21.84 37.64
CA MET A 145 -2.49 -21.47 37.38
C MET A 145 -3.36 -22.59 36.91
N ASP A 146 -2.86 -23.40 35.99
CA ASP A 146 -3.56 -24.62 35.60
C ASP A 146 -3.81 -25.52 36.81
N ALA A 147 -2.85 -25.61 37.73
CA ALA A 147 -2.98 -26.35 38.98
C ALA A 147 -4.02 -25.77 39.95
N TYR A 148 -4.20 -24.44 39.97
CA TYR A 148 -5.16 -23.76 40.83
C TYR A 148 -6.49 -23.40 40.14
N LYS A 149 -6.69 -23.79 38.88
CA LYS A 149 -7.89 -23.47 38.11
C LYS A 149 -9.15 -23.96 38.83
N GLY A 150 -10.14 -23.08 38.96
CA GLY A 150 -11.40 -23.36 39.65
C GLY A 150 -11.35 -23.36 41.18
N THR A 151 -10.21 -22.99 41.78
CA THR A 151 -10.08 -22.81 43.24
C THR A 151 -10.39 -21.38 43.66
N GLU A 152 -10.77 -21.18 44.93
CA GLU A 152 -10.93 -19.85 45.53
C GLU A 152 -9.65 -19.00 45.41
N PHE A 153 -8.48 -19.62 45.45
CA PHE A 153 -7.20 -18.92 45.22
C PHE A 153 -7.16 -18.28 43.84
N ALA A 154 -7.46 -19.03 42.78
CA ALA A 154 -7.46 -18.51 41.41
C ALA A 154 -8.50 -17.39 41.23
N TYR A 155 -9.71 -17.54 41.78
CA TYR A 155 -10.74 -16.47 41.75
C TYR A 155 -10.37 -15.24 42.57
N SER A 156 -9.47 -15.38 43.54
CA SER A 156 -9.01 -14.25 44.38
C SER A 156 -7.89 -13.43 43.75
N LEU A 157 -7.38 -13.84 42.59
CA LEU A 157 -6.38 -13.10 41.84
C LEU A 157 -7.03 -11.91 41.13
N ASP A 158 -6.40 -10.74 41.20
CA ASP A 158 -6.93 -9.50 40.65
C ASP A 158 -6.27 -9.21 39.29
N GLU A 159 -7.04 -9.34 38.21
CA GLU A 159 -6.65 -8.95 36.85
C GLU A 159 -7.33 -7.64 36.46
N ARG A 160 -6.69 -6.86 35.58
CA ARG A 160 -7.19 -5.51 35.27
C ARG A 160 -6.74 -5.00 33.92
N VAL A 161 -7.53 -4.10 33.37
CA VAL A 161 -7.14 -3.28 32.22
C VAL A 161 -6.69 -1.91 32.72
N LEU A 162 -5.58 -1.43 32.19
CA LEU A 162 -5.08 -0.08 32.43
C LEU A 162 -5.19 0.75 31.16
N ALA A 163 -5.61 2.01 31.31
CA ALA A 163 -5.46 3.03 30.28
C ALA A 163 -4.43 4.07 30.70
N ILE A 164 -3.40 4.22 29.87
CA ILE A 164 -2.29 5.15 30.09
C ILE A 164 -2.29 6.16 28.95
N SER A 165 -2.53 7.43 29.29
CA SER A 165 -2.55 8.51 28.30
C SER A 165 -1.23 8.62 27.55
N ARG A 166 -1.25 9.33 26.42
CA ARG A 166 -0.05 9.75 25.68
C ARG A 166 1.01 10.46 26.53
N SER A 167 0.64 11.05 27.66
CA SER A 167 1.55 11.74 28.59
C SER A 167 2.09 10.87 29.73
N GLY A 168 1.69 9.60 29.82
CA GLY A 168 2.08 8.68 30.89
C GLY A 168 1.21 8.75 32.14
N LYS A 169 0.19 9.61 32.15
CA LYS A 169 -0.81 9.65 33.23
C LYS A 169 -1.75 8.45 33.13
N MET A 170 -1.93 7.74 34.24
CA MET A 170 -2.99 6.74 34.39
C MET A 170 -4.36 7.42 34.27
N LEU A 171 -5.15 7.02 33.29
CA LEU A 171 -6.51 7.55 33.06
C LEU A 171 -7.51 6.80 33.95
N TRP A 172 -7.48 5.47 33.89
CA TRP A 172 -8.32 4.60 34.69
C TRP A 172 -7.69 3.19 34.81
N SER A 173 -8.20 2.43 35.77
CA SER A 173 -7.88 1.03 35.99
C SER A 173 -9.17 0.28 36.29
N LEU A 174 -9.50 -0.71 35.46
CA LEU A 174 -10.72 -1.48 35.55
C LEU A 174 -10.38 -2.94 35.94
N PRO A 175 -10.80 -3.43 37.11
CA PRO A 175 -10.71 -4.85 37.40
C PRO A 175 -11.70 -5.63 36.54
N LEU A 176 -11.27 -6.76 35.98
CA LEU A 176 -12.12 -7.68 35.23
C LEU A 176 -12.17 -9.03 35.94
N ALA A 177 -13.25 -9.79 35.72
CA ALA A 177 -13.35 -11.15 36.24
C ALA A 177 -12.20 -12.00 35.65
N THR A 178 -11.63 -12.89 36.46
CA THR A 178 -10.39 -13.61 36.12
C THR A 178 -10.52 -14.43 34.83
N GLY A 179 -9.64 -14.16 33.86
CA GLY A 179 -9.59 -14.77 32.53
C GLY A 179 -8.21 -15.35 32.19
N LEU A 180 -7.64 -16.08 33.16
CA LEU A 180 -6.22 -16.01 33.54
C LEU A 180 -5.14 -16.38 32.50
N TYR A 181 -5.44 -16.80 31.27
CA TYR A 181 -4.39 -17.01 30.25
C TYR A 181 -4.73 -16.62 28.80
N ASP A 182 -6.01 -16.45 28.46
CA ASP A 182 -6.46 -16.10 27.11
C ASP A 182 -7.13 -14.73 27.18
N ALA A 183 -6.29 -13.71 27.10
CA ALA A 183 -6.73 -12.33 27.07
C ALA A 183 -6.17 -11.67 25.83
N ASP A 184 -6.99 -10.80 25.25
CA ASP A 184 -6.62 -9.98 24.12
C ASP A 184 -7.32 -8.62 24.21
N ILE A 185 -6.76 -7.61 23.58
CA ILE A 185 -7.31 -6.27 23.59
C ILE A 185 -7.21 -5.64 22.21
N CYS A 186 -8.29 -5.02 21.77
CA CYS A 186 -8.27 -4.20 20.57
C CYS A 186 -9.09 -2.92 20.75
N VAL A 187 -8.65 -1.85 20.09
CA VAL A 187 -9.32 -0.55 20.12
C VAL A 187 -9.93 -0.27 18.75
N ARG A 188 -11.23 -0.05 18.69
CA ARG A 188 -11.96 0.32 17.47
C ARG A 188 -12.97 1.43 17.76
N ASN A 189 -12.95 2.48 16.96
CA ASN A 189 -13.86 3.64 17.10
C ASN A 189 -13.95 4.23 18.53
N GLY A 190 -12.85 4.23 19.27
CA GLY A 190 -12.80 4.75 20.64
C GLY A 190 -13.35 3.81 21.72
N THR A 191 -13.85 2.62 21.34
CA THR A 191 -14.22 1.55 22.26
C THR A 191 -13.04 0.59 22.42
N VAL A 192 -12.79 0.17 23.65
CA VAL A 192 -11.78 -0.83 24.02
C VAL A 192 -12.48 -2.16 24.21
N TYR A 193 -12.13 -3.14 23.40
CA TYR A 193 -12.68 -4.48 23.41
C TYR A 193 -11.66 -5.40 24.07
N VAL A 194 -12.10 -6.14 25.10
CA VAL A 194 -11.22 -6.98 25.91
C VAL A 194 -11.81 -8.37 25.95
N TYR A 195 -11.09 -9.31 25.34
CA TYR A 195 -11.34 -10.72 25.52
C TYR A 195 -10.70 -11.18 26.83
N HIS A 196 -11.45 -11.86 27.70
CA HIS A 196 -10.92 -12.47 28.91
C HIS A 196 -11.88 -13.55 29.41
N GLY A 197 -11.37 -14.71 29.83
CA GLY A 197 -12.17 -15.67 30.60
C GLY A 197 -13.43 -16.19 29.90
N GLN A 198 -13.41 -16.30 28.57
CA GLN A 198 -14.57 -16.61 27.71
C GLN A 198 -15.66 -15.54 27.65
N HIS A 199 -15.30 -14.31 27.99
CA HIS A 199 -16.10 -13.11 27.85
C HIS A 199 -15.43 -12.14 26.88
N GLU A 200 -16.26 -11.34 26.23
CA GLU A 200 -15.86 -10.14 25.53
C GLU A 200 -16.50 -8.94 26.22
N THR A 201 -15.67 -8.04 26.76
CA THR A 201 -16.13 -6.81 27.42
C THR A 201 -15.77 -5.59 26.57
N ALA A 202 -16.76 -4.77 26.26
CA ALA A 202 -16.53 -3.47 25.64
C ALA A 202 -16.54 -2.36 26.69
N ILE A 203 -15.53 -1.50 26.62
CA ILE A 203 -15.23 -0.46 27.59
C ILE A 203 -15.13 0.88 26.85
N ASP A 204 -15.72 1.93 27.42
CA ASP A 204 -15.62 3.28 26.89
C ASP A 204 -14.27 3.96 27.24
N GLU A 205 -14.02 5.11 26.63
CA GLU A 205 -12.80 5.90 26.86
C GLU A 205 -12.54 6.30 28.33
N ASN A 206 -13.59 6.28 29.18
CA ASN A 206 -13.53 6.64 30.60
C ASN A 206 -13.41 5.41 31.53
N GLY A 207 -13.33 4.20 30.98
CA GLY A 207 -13.23 2.95 31.73
C GLY A 207 -14.58 2.39 32.18
N GLY A 208 -15.68 2.92 31.65
CA GLY A 208 -17.04 2.41 31.88
C GLY A 208 -17.31 1.20 31.00
N ILE A 209 -17.81 0.11 31.60
CA ILE A 209 -18.25 -1.07 30.84
C ILE A 209 -19.54 -0.70 30.09
N ILE A 210 -19.51 -0.78 28.76
CA ILE A 210 -20.65 -0.56 27.88
C ILE A 210 -21.52 -1.83 27.89
N TRP A 211 -20.88 -2.98 27.70
CA TRP A 211 -21.51 -4.30 27.73
C TRP A 211 -20.46 -5.39 27.97
N ASP A 212 -20.96 -6.56 28.37
CA ASP A 212 -20.18 -7.77 28.57
C ASP A 212 -20.98 -8.96 28.03
N VAL A 213 -20.37 -9.78 27.18
CA VAL A 213 -21.01 -10.99 26.60
C VAL A 213 -20.15 -12.21 26.86
N GLY A 214 -20.77 -13.28 27.39
CA GLY A 214 -20.13 -14.57 27.60
C GLY A 214 -20.28 -15.53 26.42
N ASP A 215 -19.90 -16.80 26.63
CA ASP A 215 -19.87 -17.86 25.60
C ASP A 215 -18.95 -17.52 24.41
N VAL A 216 -17.79 -16.92 24.70
CA VAL A 216 -16.78 -16.55 23.72
C VAL A 216 -15.61 -17.54 23.78
N GLY A 217 -15.48 -18.38 22.75
CA GLY A 217 -14.56 -19.52 22.77
C GLY A 217 -13.10 -19.20 22.47
N ALA A 218 -12.83 -18.09 21.80
CA ALA A 218 -11.50 -17.57 21.52
C ALA A 218 -11.61 -16.05 21.30
N ALA A 219 -10.46 -15.36 21.27
CA ALA A 219 -10.38 -13.93 21.01
C ALA A 219 -11.23 -13.55 19.78
N PRO A 220 -12.30 -12.75 19.94
CA PRO A 220 -13.15 -12.34 18.84
C PRO A 220 -12.40 -11.48 17.84
N THR A 221 -12.97 -11.37 16.66
CA THR A 221 -12.58 -10.31 15.73
C THR A 221 -13.56 -9.15 15.81
N VAL A 222 -13.02 -7.94 15.90
CA VAL A 222 -13.77 -6.69 15.85
C VAL A 222 -13.44 -5.95 14.55
N ASP A 223 -14.44 -5.66 13.74
CA ASP A 223 -14.26 -4.90 12.50
C ASP A 223 -14.12 -3.39 12.74
N ASP A 224 -13.78 -2.65 11.67
CA ASP A 224 -13.57 -1.20 11.73
C ASP A 224 -14.83 -0.41 12.14
N GLU A 225 -16.02 -1.01 12.07
CA GLU A 225 -17.28 -0.40 12.50
C GLU A 225 -17.63 -0.76 13.95
N GLY A 226 -16.86 -1.66 14.60
CA GLY A 226 -17.04 -2.09 15.98
C GLY A 226 -17.98 -3.30 16.14
N TYR A 227 -18.32 -3.99 15.05
CA TYR A 227 -19.06 -5.25 15.13
C TYR A 227 -18.13 -6.36 15.58
N VAL A 228 -18.61 -7.19 16.50
CA VAL A 228 -17.83 -8.27 17.10
C VAL A 228 -18.30 -9.60 16.54
N TYR A 229 -17.35 -10.43 16.12
CA TYR A 229 -17.58 -11.78 15.62
C TYR A 229 -16.81 -12.78 16.49
N SER A 230 -17.51 -13.74 17.06
CA SER A 230 -16.94 -14.75 17.96
C SER A 230 -17.42 -16.15 17.62
N LEU A 231 -16.77 -17.16 18.21
CA LEU A 231 -17.21 -18.55 18.16
C LEU A 231 -17.69 -19.03 19.51
N VAL A 232 -18.72 -19.87 19.50
CA VAL A 232 -19.23 -20.49 20.73
C VAL A 232 -18.25 -21.59 21.21
N PRO A 233 -17.84 -21.60 22.49
CA PRO A 233 -16.98 -22.65 23.04
C PRO A 233 -17.71 -24.00 23.13
N ILE A 234 -16.92 -25.08 23.22
CA ILE A 234 -17.43 -26.41 23.58
C ILE A 234 -17.30 -26.59 25.10
N ASN A 235 -18.43 -26.51 25.81
CA ASN A 235 -18.47 -26.64 27.27
C ASN A 235 -18.42 -28.12 27.72
N GLY A 236 -17.58 -28.43 28.73
CA GLY A 236 -17.56 -29.74 29.40
C GLY A 236 -16.68 -30.83 28.76
N SER A 237 -15.85 -30.47 27.80
CA SER A 237 -14.97 -31.39 27.08
C SER A 237 -13.57 -31.50 27.72
N ARG A 238 -12.92 -32.67 27.64
CA ARG A 238 -11.49 -32.88 28.01
C ARG A 238 -10.52 -32.29 26.98
N THR A 239 -11.02 -31.44 26.09
CA THR A 239 -10.27 -30.90 24.97
C THR A 239 -9.49 -29.67 25.44
N ASN A 240 -8.30 -29.45 24.89
CA ASN A 240 -7.37 -28.43 25.38
C ASN A 240 -7.79 -26.97 25.06
N GLY A 241 -9.09 -26.67 24.93
CA GLY A 241 -9.64 -25.35 24.57
C GLY A 241 -9.51 -24.97 23.08
N ARG A 242 -8.92 -25.84 22.26
CA ARG A 242 -8.50 -25.54 20.87
C ARG A 242 -9.48 -25.97 19.79
N VAL A 243 -10.51 -26.71 20.17
CA VAL A 243 -11.61 -27.10 19.28
C VAL A 243 -12.84 -26.37 19.75
N LEU A 244 -13.41 -25.59 18.84
CA LEU A 244 -14.58 -24.76 19.05
C LEU A 244 -15.74 -25.32 18.24
N THR A 245 -16.95 -24.85 18.56
CA THR A 245 -18.09 -25.15 17.70
C THR A 245 -17.91 -24.48 16.34
N GLY A 246 -18.66 -24.92 15.33
CA GLY A 246 -18.81 -24.19 14.06
C GLY A 246 -19.75 -23.01 14.13
N ILE A 247 -20.14 -22.59 15.33
CA ILE A 247 -21.19 -21.60 15.53
C ILE A 247 -20.55 -20.24 15.72
N VAL A 248 -20.67 -19.41 14.69
CA VAL A 248 -20.25 -18.02 14.70
C VAL A 248 -21.40 -17.16 15.23
N GLN A 249 -21.09 -16.25 16.14
CA GLN A 249 -22.00 -15.23 16.66
C GLN A 249 -21.49 -13.84 16.28
N ALA A 250 -22.42 -12.94 15.99
CA ALA A 250 -22.11 -11.55 15.74
C ALA A 250 -22.90 -10.64 16.67
N TYR A 251 -22.27 -9.56 17.10
CA TYR A 251 -22.85 -8.55 17.99
C TYR A 251 -22.70 -7.17 17.34
N TYR A 252 -23.73 -6.34 17.52
CA TYR A 252 -23.65 -4.92 17.20
C TYR A 252 -22.64 -4.22 18.13
N PRO A 253 -22.13 -3.02 17.77
CA PRO A 253 -21.23 -2.25 18.63
C PRO A 253 -21.81 -1.92 20.02
N ASN A 254 -23.13 -1.97 20.19
CA ASN A 254 -23.82 -1.78 21.48
C ASN A 254 -24.00 -3.09 22.29
N GLY A 255 -23.44 -4.21 21.83
CA GLY A 255 -23.44 -5.50 22.53
C GLY A 255 -24.69 -6.34 22.31
N THR A 256 -25.68 -5.85 21.56
CA THR A 256 -26.86 -6.68 21.26
C THR A 256 -26.51 -7.73 20.21
N ALA A 257 -27.04 -8.94 20.37
CA ALA A 257 -26.86 -10.01 19.41
C ALA A 257 -27.43 -9.61 18.04
N TRP A 258 -26.62 -9.75 17.00
CA TRP A 258 -27.02 -9.48 15.62
C TRP A 258 -27.49 -10.75 14.91
N TRP A 259 -26.62 -11.74 14.83
CA TRP A 259 -26.94 -13.03 14.23
C TRP A 259 -26.10 -14.14 14.85
N ARG A 260 -26.56 -15.38 14.64
CA ARG A 260 -25.88 -16.61 15.05
C ARG A 260 -25.98 -17.60 13.89
N ARG A 261 -24.85 -18.12 13.44
CA ARG A 261 -24.75 -19.02 12.28
C ARG A 261 -23.95 -20.26 12.63
N ASP A 262 -24.55 -21.42 12.46
CA ASP A 262 -23.84 -22.69 12.49
C ASP A 262 -23.35 -23.03 11.08
N VAL A 263 -22.03 -23.22 10.94
CA VAL A 263 -21.38 -23.63 9.70
C VAL A 263 -21.50 -25.15 9.48
N GLY A 264 -21.83 -25.92 10.52
CA GLY A 264 -22.09 -27.36 10.44
C GLY A 264 -20.87 -28.26 10.64
N GLU A 265 -19.70 -27.70 10.95
CA GLU A 265 -18.47 -28.44 11.29
C GLU A 265 -17.74 -27.74 12.45
N LEU A 266 -16.99 -28.48 13.25
CA LEU A 266 -16.15 -27.90 14.30
C LEU A 266 -15.06 -26.99 13.71
N ALA A 267 -14.79 -25.91 14.44
CA ALA A 267 -13.71 -25.00 14.14
C ALA A 267 -12.48 -25.33 14.98
N TYR A 268 -11.30 -25.06 14.43
CA TYR A 268 -10.03 -25.33 15.09
C TYR A 268 -9.30 -24.02 15.29
N LEU A 269 -9.00 -23.70 16.54
CA LEU A 269 -8.13 -22.57 16.87
C LEU A 269 -6.72 -22.90 16.38
N GLN A 270 -6.14 -22.01 15.58
CA GLN A 270 -4.85 -22.25 14.95
C GLN A 270 -3.86 -21.14 15.31
N PRO A 271 -2.58 -21.49 15.50
CA PRO A 271 -1.57 -20.49 15.78
C PRO A 271 -1.33 -19.63 14.52
N ILE A 272 -1.47 -18.32 14.65
CA ILE A 272 -1.11 -17.35 13.61
C ILE A 272 0.08 -16.54 14.14
N GLN A 273 1.14 -16.46 13.35
CA GLN A 273 2.43 -15.83 13.68
C GLN A 273 3.04 -16.34 15.00
N GLY A 274 2.75 -17.59 15.39
CA GLY A 274 3.29 -18.23 16.59
C GLY A 274 2.39 -18.18 17.83
N TRP A 275 1.19 -17.56 17.75
CA TRP A 275 0.29 -17.38 18.88
C TRP A 275 -1.15 -17.76 18.57
N GLU A 276 -1.97 -18.01 19.59
CA GLU A 276 -3.40 -18.28 19.42
C GLU A 276 -4.09 -17.05 18.81
N GLY A 277 -4.50 -17.15 17.54
CA GLY A 277 -5.05 -16.02 16.79
C GLY A 277 -6.56 -15.80 17.03
N HIS A 278 -7.05 -14.64 16.60
CA HIS A 278 -8.48 -14.32 16.62
C HIS A 278 -9.31 -15.33 15.82
N MET A 279 -10.54 -15.54 16.25
CA MET A 279 -11.45 -16.52 15.66
C MET A 279 -12.90 -16.01 15.70
N PRO A 280 -13.61 -15.94 14.55
CA PRO A 280 -13.12 -16.17 13.19
C PRO A 280 -12.12 -15.09 12.76
N LEU A 281 -11.25 -15.36 11.78
CA LEU A 281 -10.37 -14.34 11.20
C LEU A 281 -11.18 -13.40 10.29
N TYR A 282 -10.79 -12.13 10.19
CA TYR A 282 -11.42 -11.16 9.30
C TYR A 282 -10.39 -10.55 8.35
N ASP A 283 -10.68 -10.64 7.06
CA ASP A 283 -9.83 -10.07 6.02
C ASP A 283 -10.68 -9.65 4.82
N HIS A 284 -10.39 -8.48 4.24
CA HIS A 284 -11.11 -7.91 3.09
C HIS A 284 -12.65 -7.99 3.19
N GLY A 285 -13.22 -7.74 4.37
CA GLY A 285 -14.67 -7.77 4.59
C GLY A 285 -15.29 -9.16 4.68
N THR A 286 -14.47 -10.21 4.81
CA THR A 286 -14.89 -11.62 4.85
C THR A 286 -14.39 -12.26 6.15
N LEU A 287 -15.25 -13.05 6.79
CA LEU A 287 -14.94 -13.85 7.96
C LEU A 287 -14.49 -15.25 7.50
N TYR A 288 -13.33 -15.68 7.98
CA TYR A 288 -12.75 -16.98 7.66
C TYR A 288 -12.69 -17.87 8.88
N LEU A 289 -13.21 -19.08 8.73
CA LEU A 289 -13.23 -20.09 9.78
C LEU A 289 -12.37 -21.29 9.36
N ALA A 290 -11.34 -21.60 10.15
CA ALA A 290 -10.52 -22.78 9.94
C ALA A 290 -11.26 -24.03 10.44
N LEU A 291 -11.43 -25.01 9.55
CA LEU A 291 -12.10 -26.28 9.83
C LEU A 291 -11.07 -27.42 9.85
N SER A 292 -11.47 -28.62 10.27
CA SER A 292 -10.56 -29.78 10.36
C SER A 292 -9.97 -30.19 9.00
N SER A 293 -10.77 -29.98 7.95
CA SER A 293 -10.53 -30.46 6.59
C SER A 293 -10.76 -29.37 5.54
N GLY A 294 -10.84 -28.11 5.97
CA GLY A 294 -11.03 -27.02 5.04
C GLY A 294 -11.17 -25.64 5.67
N VAL A 295 -11.92 -24.79 4.99
CA VAL A 295 -12.18 -23.42 5.39
C VAL A 295 -13.57 -22.98 4.95
N ALA A 296 -14.26 -22.23 5.82
CA ALA A 296 -15.49 -21.54 5.47
C ALA A 296 -15.21 -20.03 5.36
N ALA A 297 -15.83 -19.39 4.37
CA ALA A 297 -15.85 -17.95 4.23
C ALA A 297 -17.28 -17.44 4.37
N LEU A 298 -17.50 -16.49 5.27
CA LEU A 298 -18.77 -15.85 5.53
C LEU A 298 -18.66 -14.35 5.26
N ASP A 299 -19.74 -13.73 4.81
CA ASP A 299 -19.82 -12.26 4.84
C ASP A 299 -20.18 -11.75 6.25
N ARG A 300 -20.16 -10.43 6.43
CA ARG A 300 -20.52 -9.75 7.68
C ARG A 300 -21.95 -10.04 8.17
N THR A 301 -22.84 -10.52 7.29
CA THR A 301 -24.23 -10.87 7.62
C THR A 301 -24.38 -12.33 8.09
N GLY A 302 -23.27 -13.08 8.13
CA GLY A 302 -23.25 -14.49 8.49
C GLY A 302 -23.76 -15.39 7.36
N SER A 303 -23.80 -14.89 6.13
CA SER A 303 -24.09 -15.71 4.95
C SER A 303 -22.81 -16.38 4.48
N VAL A 304 -22.85 -17.71 4.30
CA VAL A 304 -21.71 -18.47 3.79
C VAL A 304 -21.50 -18.11 2.32
N LYS A 305 -20.39 -17.44 1.99
CA LYS A 305 -19.99 -17.11 0.63
C LYS A 305 -19.55 -18.38 -0.11
N TRP A 306 -18.72 -19.17 0.56
CA TRP A 306 -18.26 -20.46 0.08
C TRP A 306 -17.71 -21.31 1.22
N LEU A 307 -17.67 -22.62 1.00
CA LEU A 307 -17.12 -23.63 1.89
C LEU A 307 -16.27 -24.58 1.06
N LYS A 308 -15.03 -24.82 1.49
CA LYS A 308 -14.08 -25.66 0.76
C LYS A 308 -13.57 -26.77 1.66
N HIS A 309 -13.72 -28.02 1.23
CA HIS A 309 -13.18 -29.19 1.92
C HIS A 309 -12.11 -29.91 1.08
N TYR A 310 -11.25 -30.61 1.78
CA TYR A 310 -10.19 -31.46 1.26
C TYR A 310 -10.27 -32.85 1.91
N ASN A 311 -9.72 -33.86 1.25
CA ASN A 311 -9.69 -35.24 1.76
C ASN A 311 -8.56 -35.47 2.79
N SER A 312 -7.97 -34.39 3.28
CA SER A 312 -6.82 -34.36 4.18
C SER A 312 -7.09 -33.30 5.25
N SER A 313 -6.41 -33.40 6.38
CA SER A 313 -6.45 -32.32 7.36
C SER A 313 -5.83 -31.04 6.80
N THR A 314 -6.38 -29.89 7.18
CA THR A 314 -5.90 -28.59 6.72
C THR A 314 -5.71 -27.62 7.87
N ALA A 315 -4.83 -26.66 7.64
CA ALA A 315 -4.63 -25.50 8.49
C ALA A 315 -4.58 -24.24 7.63
N LEU A 316 -5.02 -23.11 8.18
CA LEU A 316 -4.65 -21.82 7.59
C LEU A 316 -3.13 -21.65 7.73
N PHE A 317 -2.50 -21.01 6.75
CA PHE A 317 -1.06 -20.85 6.73
C PHE A 317 -0.61 -19.95 7.89
N GLU A 318 0.17 -20.53 8.79
CA GLU A 318 0.46 -20.01 10.13
C GLU A 318 1.21 -18.69 10.12
N LEU A 319 2.04 -18.40 9.13
CA LEU A 319 2.84 -17.17 9.09
C LEU A 319 2.09 -15.96 8.48
N GLY A 320 1.03 -16.21 7.73
CA GLY A 320 0.37 -15.19 6.92
C GLY A 320 -0.73 -15.80 6.07
N PRO A 321 -1.93 -15.99 6.63
CA PRO A 321 -3.01 -16.68 5.93
C PRO A 321 -3.61 -15.88 4.77
N PHE A 322 -3.31 -14.59 4.67
CA PHE A 322 -3.85 -13.68 3.65
C PHE A 322 -2.74 -12.88 2.94
N ASP A 323 -2.94 -12.53 1.67
CA ASP A 323 -2.13 -11.55 0.94
C ASP A 323 -2.93 -10.26 0.64
N GLY A 324 -2.25 -9.21 0.20
CA GLY A 324 -2.90 -7.94 -0.18
C GLY A 324 -3.88 -7.99 -1.38
N GLU A 325 -4.07 -9.15 -2.03
CA GLU A 325 -5.13 -9.37 -3.02
C GLU A 325 -6.36 -10.08 -2.41
N GLY A 326 -6.30 -10.45 -1.13
CA GLY A 326 -7.32 -11.22 -0.41
C GLY A 326 -7.28 -12.72 -0.69
N ASN A 327 -6.18 -13.24 -1.25
CA ASN A 327 -6.03 -14.69 -1.42
C ASN A 327 -5.77 -15.34 -0.05
N VAL A 328 -6.34 -16.53 0.13
CA VAL A 328 -6.24 -17.31 1.37
C VAL A 328 -5.24 -18.45 1.17
N TYR A 329 -4.30 -18.58 2.10
CA TYR A 329 -3.26 -19.60 2.09
C TYR A 329 -3.59 -20.69 3.09
N LEU A 330 -3.62 -21.93 2.63
CA LEU A 330 -3.91 -23.11 3.43
C LEU A 330 -2.79 -24.14 3.31
N ARG A 331 -2.37 -24.69 4.43
CA ARG A 331 -1.54 -25.88 4.46
C ARG A 331 -2.43 -27.12 4.49
N CYS A 332 -2.15 -28.07 3.60
CA CYS A 332 -2.82 -29.35 3.51
C CYS A 332 -1.82 -30.46 3.79
N PHE A 333 -2.19 -31.38 4.68
CA PHE A 333 -1.32 -32.44 5.17
C PHE A 333 -1.70 -33.77 4.51
N ASP A 334 -1.14 -34.01 3.31
CA ASP A 334 -1.43 -35.22 2.53
C ASP A 334 -0.60 -36.41 3.08
N GLY A 335 -1.08 -37.05 4.15
CA GLY A 335 -0.43 -38.19 4.81
C GLY A 335 -1.31 -38.84 5.90
N ALA A 336 -0.82 -39.89 6.58
CA ALA A 336 -1.57 -40.63 7.62
C ALA A 336 -1.83 -39.84 8.92
N MET A 337 -1.52 -38.54 8.95
CA MET A 337 -1.72 -37.69 10.12
C MET A 337 -3.05 -36.96 10.01
N THR A 338 -3.99 -37.36 10.85
CA THR A 338 -5.14 -36.52 11.18
C THR A 338 -4.65 -35.44 12.15
N LEU A 339 -4.88 -34.15 11.85
CA LEU A 339 -4.69 -33.09 12.84
C LEU A 339 -5.58 -33.41 14.05
N ASN A 340 -4.99 -33.88 15.14
CA ASN A 340 -5.63 -33.97 16.44
C ASN A 340 -5.26 -32.73 17.28
N GLU A 341 -5.88 -32.56 18.44
CA GLU A 341 -5.68 -31.36 19.28
C GLU A 341 -4.23 -31.10 19.70
N GLY A 342 -3.38 -32.12 19.72
CA GLY A 342 -1.94 -32.00 20.02
C GLY A 342 -1.10 -31.64 18.78
N ALA A 343 -1.49 -32.10 17.60
CA ALA A 343 -0.78 -31.89 16.34
C ALA A 343 -0.89 -30.43 15.83
N VAL A 344 -1.98 -29.73 16.14
CA VAL A 344 -2.21 -28.33 15.72
C VAL A 344 -1.14 -27.35 16.26
N LEU A 345 -0.41 -27.73 17.31
CA LEU A 345 0.66 -26.91 17.91
C LEU A 345 2.04 -27.11 17.29
N TRP A 346 2.43 -28.37 17.11
CA TRP A 346 3.80 -28.72 16.75
C TRP A 346 3.93 -28.99 15.25
N ASP A 347 2.90 -29.61 14.65
CA ASP A 347 2.96 -30.08 13.26
C ASP A 347 2.47 -29.03 12.25
N THR A 348 1.81 -27.95 12.70
CA THR A 348 1.54 -26.76 11.87
C THR A 348 2.81 -25.93 11.66
N TYR A 349 3.69 -25.89 12.67
CA TYR A 349 4.96 -25.16 12.62
C TYR A 349 6.05 -25.94 11.87
N TYR A 350 6.05 -27.28 12.01
CA TYR A 350 6.97 -28.16 11.31
C TYR A 350 6.21 -28.95 10.23
N PRO A 351 6.28 -28.56 8.95
CA PRO A 351 5.60 -29.26 7.88
C PRO A 351 6.03 -30.73 7.85
N VAL A 352 5.03 -31.60 7.71
CA VAL A 352 5.23 -33.03 7.53
C VAL A 352 5.64 -33.30 6.08
N ASP A 353 6.51 -34.28 5.87
CA ASP A 353 6.86 -34.75 4.54
C ASP A 353 5.59 -35.07 3.72
N GLY A 354 5.47 -34.45 2.55
CA GLY A 354 4.29 -34.57 1.68
C GLY A 354 3.24 -33.47 1.84
N SER A 355 3.42 -32.49 2.74
CA SER A 355 2.49 -31.35 2.81
C SER A 355 2.50 -30.49 1.54
N ARG A 356 1.37 -29.83 1.28
CA ARG A 356 1.21 -28.87 0.18
C ARG A 356 0.57 -27.57 0.68
N LEU A 357 0.88 -26.49 -0.03
CA LEU A 357 0.26 -25.20 0.17
C LEU A 357 -0.78 -24.96 -0.92
N ILE A 358 -2.00 -24.66 -0.51
CA ILE A 358 -3.14 -24.36 -1.37
C ILE A 358 -3.44 -22.88 -1.25
N ILE A 359 -3.69 -22.24 -2.38
CA ILE A 359 -3.97 -20.81 -2.45
C ILE A 359 -5.35 -20.65 -3.08
N LEU A 360 -6.26 -20.06 -2.32
CA LEU A 360 -7.63 -19.78 -2.74
C LEU A 360 -7.78 -18.30 -3.05
N ARG A 361 -8.52 -17.97 -4.10
CA ARG A 361 -8.98 -16.60 -4.36
C ARG A 361 -10.06 -16.17 -3.34
N PRO A 362 -10.36 -14.87 -3.23
CA PRO A 362 -11.47 -14.38 -2.41
C PRO A 362 -12.84 -15.03 -2.69
N ASP A 363 -13.03 -15.58 -3.90
CA ASP A 363 -14.26 -16.29 -4.32
C ASP A 363 -14.23 -17.80 -4.01
N GLY A 364 -13.16 -18.31 -3.39
CA GLY A 364 -12.98 -19.72 -3.04
C GLY A 364 -12.45 -20.61 -4.16
N ALA A 365 -12.18 -20.04 -5.35
CA ALA A 365 -11.55 -20.78 -6.44
C ALA A 365 -10.07 -21.05 -6.12
N GLU A 366 -9.61 -22.28 -6.39
CA GLU A 366 -8.21 -22.65 -6.20
C GLU A 366 -7.34 -21.98 -7.27
N LEU A 367 -6.44 -21.12 -6.83
CA LEU A 367 -5.46 -20.42 -7.67
C LEU A 367 -4.25 -21.30 -7.94
N ALA A 368 -3.76 -21.99 -6.90
CA ALA A 368 -2.59 -22.86 -6.97
C ALA A 368 -2.62 -23.93 -5.87
N SER A 369 -1.99 -25.07 -6.14
CA SER A 369 -1.71 -26.11 -5.16
C SER A 369 -0.28 -26.58 -5.38
N VAL A 370 0.57 -26.32 -4.39
CA VAL A 370 2.03 -26.39 -4.49
C VAL A 370 2.56 -27.37 -3.46
N ALA A 371 3.28 -28.41 -3.88
CA ALA A 371 3.99 -29.28 -2.94
C ALA A 371 5.03 -28.46 -2.17
N SER A 372 4.95 -28.48 -0.84
CA SER A 372 5.88 -27.77 0.03
C SER A 372 5.90 -28.41 1.42
N SER A 373 7.00 -29.11 1.71
CA SER A 373 7.40 -29.51 3.06
C SER A 373 8.41 -28.52 3.66
N THR A 374 8.46 -27.29 3.15
CA THR A 374 9.46 -26.30 3.58
C THR A 374 9.01 -25.60 4.85
N VAL A 375 9.88 -25.59 5.87
CA VAL A 375 9.74 -24.74 7.06
C VAL A 375 10.12 -23.32 6.67
N TYR A 376 9.19 -22.38 6.82
CA TYR A 376 9.46 -20.95 6.60
C TYR A 376 9.63 -20.26 7.95
N THR A 377 10.45 -19.21 7.99
CA THR A 377 10.64 -18.39 9.20
C THR A 377 9.75 -17.16 9.24
N TYR A 378 9.29 -16.70 8.08
CA TYR A 378 8.50 -15.49 7.92
C TYR A 378 7.78 -15.55 6.58
N ALA A 379 6.58 -14.98 6.50
CA ALA A 379 5.88 -14.78 5.24
C ALA A 379 5.04 -13.51 5.27
N LYS A 380 4.93 -12.83 4.13
CA LYS A 380 4.07 -11.66 3.94
C LYS A 380 3.77 -11.49 2.46
N ASP A 381 2.52 -11.15 2.14
CA ASP A 381 2.07 -10.86 0.76
C ASP A 381 2.48 -11.93 -0.27
N GLY A 382 2.30 -13.20 0.10
CA GLY A 382 2.61 -14.35 -0.78
C GLY A 382 4.10 -14.65 -0.98
N ILE A 383 4.99 -13.94 -0.28
CA ILE A 383 6.43 -14.23 -0.25
C ILE A 383 6.75 -14.87 1.10
N ALA A 384 7.45 -16.01 1.08
CA ALA A 384 7.94 -16.67 2.29
C ALA A 384 9.46 -16.79 2.29
N TYR A 385 10.03 -16.83 3.48
CA TYR A 385 11.47 -16.84 3.69
C TYR A 385 11.88 -18.13 4.38
N ARG A 386 12.76 -18.89 3.73
CA ARG A 386 13.39 -20.09 4.30
C ARG A 386 14.78 -19.74 4.79
N VAL A 387 15.16 -20.26 5.96
CA VAL A 387 16.51 -20.14 6.51
C VAL A 387 17.13 -21.51 6.57
N ASP A 388 18.30 -21.66 5.96
CA ASP A 388 19.13 -22.86 6.01
C ASP A 388 20.38 -22.53 6.86
N PRO A 389 20.35 -22.72 8.19
CA PRO A 389 21.46 -22.39 9.06
C PRO A 389 22.55 -23.47 8.98
N VAL A 390 23.81 -23.04 9.09
CA VAL A 390 24.99 -23.89 9.22
C VAL A 390 25.65 -23.51 10.54
N PRO A 391 25.39 -24.27 11.63
CA PRO A 391 25.98 -24.00 12.93
C PRO A 391 27.51 -23.95 12.91
N GLY A 392 28.08 -23.26 13.89
CA GLY A 392 29.53 -23.15 14.03
C GLY A 392 30.22 -24.49 14.32
N GLY A 393 31.54 -24.50 14.09
CA GLY A 393 32.40 -25.67 14.22
C GLY A 393 32.77 -26.04 15.66
N ARG A 394 33.91 -26.73 15.82
CA ARG A 394 34.37 -27.23 17.13
C ARG A 394 35.25 -26.26 17.90
N ASN A 395 35.59 -25.13 17.29
CA ASN A 395 36.36 -24.05 17.90
C ASN A 395 35.48 -22.81 18.10
N LEU A 396 35.76 -22.02 19.14
CA LEU A 396 35.01 -20.80 19.44
C LEU A 396 35.00 -19.82 18.24
N THR A 397 36.08 -19.71 17.48
CA THR A 397 36.16 -18.78 16.35
C THR A 397 35.56 -19.30 15.05
N GLU A 398 35.15 -20.58 14.99
CA GLU A 398 34.49 -21.17 13.81
C GLU A 398 32.99 -20.87 13.86
N LEU A 399 32.61 -19.60 13.77
CA LEU A 399 31.21 -19.18 13.83
C LEU A 399 30.40 -19.69 12.62
N GLY A 400 29.12 -19.96 12.86
CA GLY A 400 28.20 -20.48 11.84
C GLY A 400 27.75 -19.41 10.82
N SER A 401 27.19 -19.88 9.71
CA SER A 401 26.60 -19.08 8.62
C SER A 401 25.13 -19.43 8.41
N ALA A 402 24.41 -18.68 7.58
CA ALA A 402 23.05 -19.06 7.17
C ALA A 402 22.75 -18.61 5.74
N VAL A 403 21.99 -19.42 5.00
CA VAL A 403 21.43 -19.02 3.72
C VAL A 403 19.96 -18.65 3.92
N LEU A 404 19.60 -17.41 3.60
CA LEU A 404 18.22 -16.97 3.52
C LEU A 404 17.74 -17.07 2.07
N THR A 405 16.58 -17.68 1.85
CA THR A 405 15.97 -17.82 0.52
C THR A 405 14.56 -17.24 0.54
N ALA A 406 14.31 -16.21 -0.27
CA ALA A 406 12.98 -15.69 -0.52
C ALA A 406 12.29 -16.51 -1.62
N MET A 407 11.05 -16.92 -1.38
CA MET A 407 10.27 -17.77 -2.27
C MET A 407 8.91 -17.14 -2.54
N ASP A 408 8.49 -17.18 -3.79
CA ASP A 408 7.11 -16.88 -4.20
C ASP A 408 6.26 -18.14 -3.98
N LEU A 409 5.31 -18.05 -3.04
CA LEU A 409 4.47 -19.16 -2.64
C LEU A 409 3.50 -19.61 -3.74
N LYS A 410 3.03 -18.68 -4.60
CA LYS A 410 2.11 -19.00 -5.70
C LYS A 410 2.80 -19.85 -6.77
N GLY A 411 4.03 -19.49 -7.11
CA GLY A 411 4.82 -20.15 -8.15
C GLY A 411 5.78 -21.24 -7.67
N ASN A 412 5.93 -21.44 -6.35
CA ASN A 412 6.97 -22.27 -5.73
C ASN A 412 8.39 -22.00 -6.24
N ARG A 413 8.71 -20.72 -6.49
CA ARG A 413 9.98 -20.34 -7.13
C ARG A 413 10.82 -19.50 -6.20
N THR A 414 12.12 -19.77 -6.21
CA THR A 414 13.09 -18.90 -5.56
C THR A 414 13.11 -17.54 -6.27
N LEU A 415 12.93 -16.48 -5.50
CA LEU A 415 13.09 -15.11 -5.96
C LEU A 415 14.55 -14.69 -5.86
N TRP A 416 15.18 -14.94 -4.71
CA TRP A 416 16.59 -14.69 -4.45
C TRP A 416 17.06 -15.47 -3.23
N SER A 417 18.38 -15.64 -3.11
CA SER A 417 19.04 -16.22 -1.94
C SER A 417 20.25 -15.38 -1.55
N TYR A 418 20.53 -15.29 -0.25
CA TYR A 418 21.68 -14.57 0.28
C TYR A 418 22.38 -15.40 1.36
N ASN A 419 23.72 -15.46 1.29
CA ASN A 419 24.55 -16.19 2.26
C ASN A 419 25.13 -15.23 3.30
N PHE A 420 24.69 -15.36 4.54
CA PHE A 420 25.19 -14.62 5.70
C PHE A 420 26.42 -15.32 6.27
N THR A 421 27.52 -14.59 6.37
CA THR A 421 28.76 -15.05 6.99
C THR A 421 29.12 -14.17 8.18
N PRO A 422 29.80 -14.72 9.20
CA PRO A 422 30.29 -13.92 10.32
C PRO A 422 31.15 -12.74 9.85
N GLY A 423 30.95 -11.59 10.48
CA GLY A 423 31.79 -10.40 10.30
C GLY A 423 32.95 -10.39 11.29
N GLU A 424 33.14 -9.27 11.97
CA GLU A 424 34.14 -9.16 13.05
C GLU A 424 33.72 -10.01 14.26
N ILE A 425 34.61 -10.90 14.69
CA ILE A 425 34.36 -11.80 15.81
C ILE A 425 34.70 -11.08 17.11
N SER A 426 33.71 -10.99 17.98
CA SER A 426 33.87 -10.53 19.36
C SER A 426 33.91 -11.71 20.32
N MET A 427 34.60 -11.56 21.46
CA MET A 427 34.62 -12.56 22.52
C MET A 427 34.21 -11.96 23.85
N ALA A 428 33.49 -12.76 24.65
CA ALA A 428 33.10 -12.41 26.00
C ALA A 428 33.14 -13.62 26.94
N MET A 429 33.30 -13.36 28.23
CA MET A 429 33.02 -14.35 29.27
C MET A 429 31.52 -14.36 29.56
N LEU A 430 30.89 -15.52 29.50
CA LEU A 430 29.46 -15.67 29.73
C LEU A 430 29.14 -15.48 31.22
N ASN A 431 28.09 -14.72 31.53
CA ASN A 431 27.60 -14.54 32.89
C ASN A 431 26.09 -14.27 32.89
N MET A 432 25.51 -14.16 34.08
CA MET A 432 24.07 -13.95 34.25
C MET A 432 23.55 -12.64 33.61
N SER A 433 24.39 -11.62 33.50
CA SER A 433 23.99 -10.30 32.95
C SER A 433 24.01 -10.24 31.42
N ASN A 434 24.84 -11.05 30.75
CA ASN A 434 24.98 -11.00 29.29
C ASN A 434 24.39 -12.20 28.55
N VAL A 435 24.06 -13.30 29.25
CA VAL A 435 23.53 -14.53 28.61
C VAL A 435 22.30 -14.26 27.74
N LYS A 436 21.35 -13.44 28.20
CA LYS A 436 20.12 -13.09 27.45
C LYS A 436 20.38 -12.23 26.20
N GLY A 437 21.54 -11.56 26.15
CA GLY A 437 21.97 -10.73 25.03
C GLY A 437 22.80 -11.48 23.98
N LEU A 438 23.37 -12.62 24.33
CA LEU A 438 24.27 -13.38 23.47
C LEU A 438 23.62 -14.66 22.93
N PHE A 439 22.71 -15.30 23.68
CA PHE A 439 22.14 -16.61 23.35
C PHE A 439 20.68 -16.54 22.91
N LEU A 440 20.33 -17.40 21.94
CA LEU A 440 18.96 -17.74 21.61
C LEU A 440 18.23 -18.36 22.82
N ALA A 441 16.90 -18.33 22.78
CA ALA A 441 16.02 -18.76 23.88
C ALA A 441 16.39 -20.13 24.48
N ASP A 442 16.57 -21.15 23.65
CA ASP A 442 16.85 -22.52 24.10
C ASP A 442 18.21 -22.63 24.80
N ASP A 443 19.22 -21.91 24.29
CA ASP A 443 20.55 -21.89 24.89
C ASP A 443 20.57 -21.08 26.20
N VAL A 444 19.74 -20.05 26.33
CA VAL A 444 19.52 -19.35 27.61
C VAL A 444 18.93 -20.30 28.64
N GLN A 445 17.88 -21.05 28.27
CA GLN A 445 17.23 -22.02 29.17
C GLN A 445 18.21 -23.13 29.57
N SER A 446 18.97 -23.66 28.62
CA SER A 446 20.02 -24.64 28.86
C SER A 446 21.10 -24.10 29.81
N ALA A 447 21.58 -22.87 29.60
CA ALA A 447 22.54 -22.25 30.51
C ALA A 447 21.98 -22.10 31.93
N GLN A 448 20.73 -21.63 32.08
CA GLN A 448 20.08 -21.51 33.39
C GLN A 448 19.98 -22.87 34.08
N TRP A 449 19.63 -23.92 33.33
CA TRP A 449 19.54 -25.28 33.83
C TRP A 449 20.86 -25.78 34.44
N PHE A 450 21.96 -25.71 33.68
CA PHE A 450 23.26 -26.21 34.16
C PHE A 450 23.85 -25.39 35.30
N ASN A 451 23.66 -24.07 35.29
CA ASN A 451 24.10 -23.22 36.41
C ASN A 451 23.29 -23.47 37.68
N GLY A 452 21.99 -23.76 37.54
CA GLY A 452 21.13 -24.21 38.64
C GLY A 452 21.60 -25.53 39.26
N MET A 453 21.99 -26.51 38.42
CA MET A 453 22.61 -27.74 38.91
C MET A 453 23.92 -27.47 39.67
N ASN A 454 24.78 -26.59 39.16
CA ASN A 454 26.02 -26.23 39.86
C ASN A 454 25.79 -25.56 41.21
N ALA A 455 24.76 -24.71 41.33
CA ALA A 455 24.36 -24.13 42.61
C ALA A 455 23.96 -25.20 43.65
N ARG A 456 23.58 -26.42 43.22
CA ARG A 456 23.31 -27.58 44.08
C ARG A 456 24.50 -28.53 44.26
N GLY A 457 25.70 -28.16 43.80
CA GLY A 457 26.92 -28.92 44.00
C GLY A 457 27.19 -30.03 42.97
N PHE A 458 26.50 -30.01 41.81
CA PHE A 458 26.69 -31.02 40.75
C PHE A 458 28.01 -30.88 39.95
N ASN A 459 28.76 -29.78 40.11
CA ASN A 459 30.09 -29.54 39.52
C ASN A 459 30.21 -29.85 38.00
N VAL A 460 29.20 -29.45 37.23
CA VAL A 460 29.20 -29.49 35.77
C VAL A 460 30.21 -28.46 35.23
N THR A 461 31.07 -28.90 34.31
CA THR A 461 32.03 -28.05 33.60
C THR A 461 31.81 -28.13 32.10
N PRO A 462 32.22 -27.12 31.31
CA PRO A 462 32.22 -27.21 29.86
C PRO A 462 33.13 -28.36 29.37
N ARG A 463 32.75 -29.01 28.27
CA ARG A 463 33.46 -30.18 27.69
C ARG A 463 33.60 -30.14 26.17
N SER A 464 32.83 -29.29 25.50
CA SER A 464 32.84 -29.14 24.04
C SER A 464 32.54 -27.69 23.66
N VAL A 465 32.69 -27.36 22.39
CA VAL A 465 32.13 -26.12 21.83
C VAL A 465 30.82 -26.47 21.14
N SER A 466 29.80 -25.64 21.37
CA SER A 466 28.54 -25.65 20.64
C SER A 466 28.37 -24.29 19.96
N GLY A 467 27.65 -24.26 18.84
CA GLY A 467 27.38 -23.03 18.13
C GLY A 467 25.96 -23.00 17.56
N ASN A 468 25.42 -21.81 17.41
CA ASN A 468 24.06 -21.59 16.95
C ASN A 468 23.97 -20.35 16.06
N VAL A 469 22.92 -20.30 15.24
CA VAL A 469 22.67 -19.23 14.28
C VAL A 469 21.22 -18.79 14.36
N GLY A 470 21.00 -17.49 14.57
CA GLY A 470 19.69 -16.84 14.56
C GLY A 470 19.51 -15.96 13.33
N ILE A 471 18.37 -16.08 12.68
CA ILE A 471 17.89 -15.15 11.66
C ILE A 471 16.51 -14.64 12.08
N LYS A 472 16.28 -13.34 11.94
CA LYS A 472 14.96 -12.72 12.01
C LYS A 472 14.70 -11.94 10.73
N VAL A 473 13.49 -12.02 10.20
CA VAL A 473 13.10 -11.35 8.95
C VAL A 473 11.88 -10.49 9.21
N VAL A 474 11.88 -9.27 8.68
CA VAL A 474 10.72 -8.39 8.62
C VAL A 474 10.64 -7.81 7.22
N GLN A 475 9.51 -8.03 6.54
CA GLN A 475 9.28 -7.45 5.22
C GLN A 475 8.46 -6.16 5.34
N GLY A 476 9.10 -5.05 4.99
CA GLY A 476 8.43 -3.78 4.75
C GLY A 476 7.87 -3.70 3.33
N ARG A 477 7.41 -2.51 2.94
CA ARG A 477 6.81 -2.30 1.60
C ARG A 477 7.78 -2.61 0.45
N ASP A 478 8.99 -2.06 0.52
CA ASP A 478 9.99 -2.14 -0.56
C ASP A 478 11.34 -2.70 -0.09
N VAL A 479 11.52 -2.83 1.22
CA VAL A 479 12.75 -3.28 1.87
C VAL A 479 12.45 -4.49 2.75
N THR A 480 13.26 -5.53 2.61
CA THR A 480 13.29 -6.67 3.54
C THR A 480 14.44 -6.47 4.52
N TYR A 481 14.13 -6.39 5.81
CA TYR A 481 15.09 -6.27 6.89
C TYR A 481 15.40 -7.65 7.48
N VAL A 482 16.69 -7.94 7.69
CA VAL A 482 17.16 -9.22 8.20
C VAL A 482 18.15 -9.00 9.32
N GLY A 483 17.84 -9.52 10.50
CA GLY A 483 18.79 -9.65 11.61
C GLY A 483 19.50 -10.99 11.53
N PHE A 484 20.83 -10.98 11.50
CA PHE A 484 21.67 -12.18 11.55
C PHE A 484 22.52 -12.19 12.81
N TRP A 485 22.54 -13.32 13.51
CA TRP A 485 23.30 -13.52 14.72
C TRP A 485 23.92 -14.91 14.74
N THR A 486 25.19 -15.03 15.10
CA THR A 486 25.90 -16.32 15.17
C THR A 486 26.87 -16.30 16.34
N TYR A 487 26.97 -17.42 17.06
CA TYR A 487 27.86 -17.55 18.21
C TYR A 487 28.30 -18.99 18.42
N CYS A 488 29.47 -19.15 19.02
CA CYS A 488 29.99 -20.41 19.55
C CYS A 488 30.40 -20.21 21.01
N TYR A 489 30.17 -21.21 21.85
CA TYR A 489 30.41 -21.13 23.29
C TYR A 489 30.91 -22.45 23.86
N ASP A 490 31.63 -22.36 24.98
CA ASP A 490 32.00 -23.52 25.78
C ASP A 490 30.74 -24.14 26.40
N SER A 491 30.40 -25.35 25.96
CA SER A 491 29.17 -26.07 26.29
C SER A 491 29.47 -27.27 27.21
N PRO A 492 28.64 -27.53 28.25
CA PRO A 492 27.50 -26.72 28.68
C PRO A 492 27.89 -25.32 29.14
N ALA A 493 26.99 -24.35 28.95
CA ALA A 493 27.24 -22.95 29.27
C ALA A 493 27.23 -22.70 30.79
N ILE A 494 28.40 -22.44 31.38
CA ILE A 494 28.58 -22.18 32.81
C ILE A 494 28.97 -20.72 33.03
N TYR A 495 28.24 -20.03 33.91
CA TYR A 495 28.47 -18.62 34.22
C TYR A 495 29.85 -18.41 34.85
N ASN A 496 30.54 -17.37 34.39
CA ASN A 496 31.89 -16.96 34.77
C ASN A 496 32.97 -18.01 34.50
N VAL A 497 32.67 -19.02 33.66
CA VAL A 497 33.60 -20.08 33.26
C VAL A 497 33.64 -20.21 31.74
N SER A 498 32.48 -20.33 31.10
CA SER A 498 32.38 -20.47 29.65
C SER A 498 32.73 -19.17 28.92
N SER A 499 33.51 -19.30 27.85
CA SER A 499 33.73 -18.25 26.86
C SER A 499 32.70 -18.37 25.75
N VAL A 500 32.36 -17.23 25.14
CA VAL A 500 31.53 -17.15 23.94
C VAL A 500 32.20 -16.23 22.93
N ALA A 501 32.26 -16.68 21.68
CA ALA A 501 32.59 -15.86 20.54
C ALA A 501 31.32 -15.63 19.71
N TYR A 502 31.14 -14.43 19.16
CA TYR A 502 29.91 -14.05 18.48
C TYR A 502 30.13 -12.99 17.41
N SER A 503 29.19 -12.90 16.49
CA SER A 503 29.11 -11.90 15.43
C SER A 503 27.66 -11.73 14.99
N GLY A 504 27.30 -10.54 14.51
CA GLY A 504 26.01 -10.32 13.88
C GLY A 504 25.82 -8.94 13.29
N GLY A 505 24.65 -8.73 12.69
CA GLY A 505 24.31 -7.47 12.05
C GLY A 505 22.86 -7.40 11.60
N LEU A 506 22.44 -6.18 11.26
CA LEU A 506 21.18 -5.89 10.59
C LEU A 506 21.46 -5.57 9.12
N TYR A 507 20.67 -6.14 8.23
CA TYR A 507 20.81 -6.05 6.79
C TYR A 507 19.49 -5.62 6.18
N ALA A 508 19.54 -4.87 5.08
CA ALA A 508 18.38 -4.41 4.34
C ALA A 508 18.53 -4.76 2.86
N PHE A 509 17.52 -5.37 2.28
CA PHE A 509 17.50 -5.83 0.89
C PHE A 509 16.35 -5.20 0.12
N ASN A 510 16.54 -4.95 -1.18
CA ASN A 510 15.41 -4.63 -2.05
C ASN A 510 14.59 -5.90 -2.38
N ARG A 511 13.51 -5.74 -3.14
CA ARG A 511 12.68 -6.87 -3.61
C ARG A 511 13.43 -7.91 -4.47
N ALA A 512 14.53 -7.51 -5.13
CA ALA A 512 15.35 -8.39 -5.95
C ALA A 512 16.41 -9.16 -5.15
N GLY A 513 16.59 -8.85 -3.87
CA GLY A 513 17.60 -9.47 -3.00
C GLY A 513 18.95 -8.76 -3.03
N ASP A 514 19.06 -7.58 -3.64
CA ASP A 514 20.29 -6.79 -3.59
C ASP A 514 20.45 -6.16 -2.21
N LEU A 515 21.64 -6.29 -1.62
CA LEU A 515 21.97 -5.66 -0.35
C LEU A 515 22.03 -4.14 -0.51
N LEU A 516 21.13 -3.44 0.18
CA LEU A 516 21.04 -1.98 0.18
C LEU A 516 21.89 -1.36 1.29
N TRP A 517 21.87 -1.98 2.47
CA TRP A 517 22.53 -1.47 3.67
C TRP A 517 22.78 -2.59 4.66
N SER A 518 23.87 -2.48 5.44
CA SER A 518 24.12 -3.33 6.58
C SER A 518 24.81 -2.58 7.71
N ARG A 519 24.65 -3.09 8.93
CA ARG A 519 25.23 -2.53 10.15
C ARG A 519 25.61 -3.65 11.12
N PRO A 520 26.86 -3.70 11.62
CA PRO A 520 27.24 -4.61 12.69
C PRO A 520 26.45 -4.35 13.98
N ILE A 521 26.10 -5.41 14.71
CA ILE A 521 25.41 -5.33 16.00
C ILE A 521 26.19 -6.20 17.00
N ASP A 522 26.24 -5.77 18.25
CA ASP A 522 27.03 -6.36 19.35
C ASP A 522 26.20 -7.27 20.29
N ALA A 523 24.92 -7.44 20.01
CA ALA A 523 24.01 -8.31 20.74
C ALA A 523 22.92 -8.89 19.83
N GLN A 524 22.35 -10.02 20.22
CA GLN A 524 21.25 -10.65 19.49
C GLN A 524 20.08 -9.68 19.35
N ILE A 525 19.49 -9.57 18.16
CA ILE A 525 18.25 -8.81 17.96
C ILE A 525 17.08 -9.54 18.63
N GLY A 526 16.38 -8.84 19.51
CA GLY A 526 15.19 -9.33 20.22
C GLY A 526 13.95 -9.21 19.33
N SER A 527 13.47 -8.00 19.12
CA SER A 527 12.27 -7.72 18.33
C SER A 527 12.61 -6.77 17.18
N MET A 528 11.91 -6.93 16.05
CA MET A 528 12.01 -6.05 14.90
C MET A 528 10.61 -5.70 14.43
N TYR A 529 10.40 -4.44 14.09
CA TYR A 529 9.11 -3.94 13.64
C TYR A 529 9.30 -2.85 12.59
N GLU A 530 8.68 -2.99 11.42
CA GLU A 530 8.76 -2.02 10.33
C GLU A 530 7.49 -1.20 10.27
N LYS A 531 7.63 0.12 10.18
CA LYS A 531 6.54 1.06 9.94
C LYS A 531 7.05 2.27 9.15
N ASP A 532 6.31 2.62 8.10
CA ASP A 532 6.58 3.77 7.24
C ASP A 532 8.02 3.85 6.70
N GLY A 533 8.61 2.70 6.35
CA GLY A 533 9.97 2.56 5.82
C GLY A 533 11.05 2.53 6.90
N ALA A 534 10.72 2.80 8.17
CA ALA A 534 11.64 2.71 9.29
C ALA A 534 11.53 1.36 9.99
N ILE A 535 12.69 0.72 10.23
CA ILE A 535 12.81 -0.46 11.06
C ILE A 535 13.18 -0.04 12.49
N TYR A 536 12.39 -0.47 13.45
CA TYR A 536 12.65 -0.35 14.88
C TYR A 536 13.07 -1.72 15.40
N TYR A 537 14.12 -1.78 16.21
CA TYR A 537 14.57 -3.05 16.75
C TYR A 537 15.17 -2.92 18.14
N SER A 538 14.95 -3.94 18.95
CA SER A 538 15.59 -4.10 20.26
C SER A 538 16.71 -5.14 20.18
N THR A 539 17.70 -5.02 21.06
CA THR A 539 18.72 -6.05 21.27
C THR A 539 18.51 -6.74 22.61
N GLY A 540 19.01 -7.97 22.76
CA GLY A 540 18.97 -8.71 24.01
C GLY A 540 19.84 -8.08 25.12
N SER A 541 20.74 -7.15 24.77
CA SER A 541 21.43 -6.27 25.73
C SER A 541 20.56 -5.12 26.24
N GLY A 542 19.32 -4.97 25.73
CA GLY A 542 18.38 -3.93 26.12
C GLY A 542 18.53 -2.62 25.36
N ARG A 543 19.35 -2.55 24.29
CA ARG A 543 19.41 -1.36 23.44
C ARG A 543 18.19 -1.29 22.54
N LEU A 544 17.84 -0.09 22.13
CA LEU A 544 16.81 0.18 21.15
C LEU A 544 17.38 1.08 20.05
N ALA A 545 17.05 0.78 18.81
CA ALA A 545 17.50 1.59 17.68
C ALA A 545 16.43 1.65 16.58
N ALA A 546 16.55 2.69 15.77
CA ALA A 546 15.76 2.86 14.56
C ALA A 546 16.67 3.15 13.36
N ALA A 547 16.37 2.50 12.24
CA ALA A 547 17.02 2.77 10.96
C ALA A 547 15.96 2.95 9.88
N GLN A 548 16.29 3.71 8.84
CA GLN A 548 15.44 3.86 7.65
C GLN A 548 16.31 3.72 6.42
N VAL A 549 15.82 2.94 5.45
CA VAL A 549 16.45 2.75 4.16
C VAL A 549 15.50 3.26 3.08
N ASP A 550 15.79 4.46 2.59
CA ASP A 550 15.02 5.07 1.51
C ASP A 550 15.57 4.59 0.17
N ILE A 551 14.70 3.95 -0.62
CA ILE A 551 14.97 3.62 -2.01
C ILE A 551 14.46 4.78 -2.87
N VAL A 552 15.36 5.67 -3.29
CA VAL A 552 14.98 6.71 -4.24
C VAL A 552 14.92 6.09 -5.64
N THR A 553 13.70 5.78 -6.09
CA THR A 553 13.49 5.31 -7.46
C THR A 553 13.70 6.45 -8.45
N GLY A 554 14.42 6.20 -9.54
CA GLY A 554 14.66 7.20 -10.60
C GLY A 554 13.37 7.82 -11.17
N LEU A 555 12.22 7.18 -10.96
CA LEU A 555 10.90 7.67 -11.34
C LEU A 555 10.52 8.98 -10.64
N ALA A 556 10.83 9.14 -9.35
CA ALA A 556 10.54 10.36 -8.61
C ALA A 556 11.39 11.54 -9.12
N ILE A 557 12.67 11.27 -9.42
CA ILE A 557 13.59 12.23 -10.04
C ILE A 557 13.11 12.60 -11.45
N ALA A 558 12.68 11.61 -12.24
CA ALA A 558 12.12 11.83 -13.58
C ALA A 558 10.82 12.64 -13.56
N ALA A 559 9.93 12.39 -12.60
CA ALA A 559 8.68 13.14 -12.43
C ALA A 559 8.95 14.60 -12.02
N ALA A 560 9.85 14.84 -11.06
CA ALA A 560 10.28 16.18 -10.67
C ALA A 560 10.93 16.93 -11.85
N MET A 561 11.78 16.24 -12.62
CA MET A 561 12.41 16.78 -13.83
C MET A 561 11.39 17.07 -14.93
N TYR A 562 10.41 16.19 -15.16
CA TYR A 562 9.32 16.42 -16.10
C TYR A 562 8.51 17.65 -15.71
N LEU A 563 8.15 17.80 -14.42
CA LEU A 563 7.44 18.96 -13.91
C LEU A 563 8.26 20.25 -14.09
N PHE A 564 9.57 20.19 -13.81
CA PHE A 564 10.50 21.30 -14.02
C PHE A 564 10.61 21.71 -15.50
N ILE A 565 10.81 20.73 -16.40
CA ILE A 565 10.85 20.94 -17.86
C ILE A 565 9.52 21.50 -18.34
N ARG A 566 8.40 20.95 -17.89
CA ARG A 566 7.04 21.42 -18.25
C ARG A 566 6.84 22.86 -17.82
N PHE A 567 7.26 23.23 -16.61
CA PHE A 567 7.13 24.59 -16.09
C PHE A 567 7.96 25.59 -16.89
N ILE A 568 9.22 25.24 -17.21
CA ILE A 568 10.10 26.08 -18.04
C ILE A 568 9.60 26.17 -19.49
N MET A 569 9.17 25.05 -20.08
CA MET A 569 8.64 24.99 -21.45
C MET A 569 7.38 25.84 -21.61
N VAL A 570 6.44 25.77 -20.66
CA VAL A 570 5.24 26.62 -20.67
C VAL A 570 5.60 28.10 -20.57
N GLY A 571 6.57 28.46 -19.73
CA GLY A 571 7.08 29.84 -19.64
C GLY A 571 7.79 30.32 -20.91
N ALA A 572 8.62 29.47 -21.52
CA ALA A 572 9.37 29.78 -22.74
C ALA A 572 8.46 29.89 -23.97
N ILE A 573 7.49 28.97 -24.14
CA ILE A 573 6.50 28.99 -25.22
C ILE A 573 5.56 30.19 -25.09
N SER A 574 5.16 30.54 -23.87
CA SER A 574 4.33 31.73 -23.63
C SER A 574 5.08 33.02 -23.98
N ARG A 575 6.36 33.13 -23.64
CA ARG A 575 7.22 34.25 -24.05
C ARG A 575 7.43 34.30 -25.56
N ALA A 576 7.66 33.16 -26.21
CA ALA A 576 7.81 33.07 -27.66
C ALA A 576 6.51 33.49 -28.41
N ARG A 577 5.33 33.06 -27.93
CA ARG A 577 4.03 33.50 -28.47
C ARG A 577 3.80 35.01 -28.29
N GLY A 578 4.21 35.56 -27.14
CA GLY A 578 4.12 37.01 -26.87
C GLY A 578 4.96 37.87 -27.82
N VAL A 579 6.15 37.40 -28.22
CA VAL A 579 7.03 38.10 -29.16
C VAL A 579 6.48 38.09 -30.59
N ILE A 580 5.82 37.00 -31.01
CA ILE A 580 5.25 36.88 -32.37
C ILE A 580 4.12 37.89 -32.60
N ASN A 581 3.41 38.37 -31.56
CA ASN A 581 2.24 39.26 -31.67
C ASN A 581 2.52 40.77 -31.84
N LYS A 582 3.79 41.21 -31.81
CA LYS A 582 4.17 42.63 -31.96
C LYS A 582 4.36 43.07 -33.41
N ASN A 583 3.36 42.88 -34.28
CA ASN A 583 3.40 43.48 -35.61
C ASN A 583 2.10 44.23 -35.91
N ASP A 584 2.16 45.55 -35.80
CA ASP A 584 1.02 46.45 -35.92
C ASP A 584 0.34 46.33 -37.29
N ASN A 585 1.11 46.13 -38.37
CA ASN A 585 0.55 45.92 -39.72
C ASN A 585 -0.21 44.60 -39.82
N ARG A 586 0.26 43.53 -39.18
CA ARG A 586 -0.45 42.23 -39.17
C ARG A 586 -1.76 42.31 -38.38
N ASN A 587 -1.75 43.02 -37.26
CA ASN A 587 -2.95 43.23 -36.45
C ASN A 587 -3.97 44.13 -37.19
N ALA A 588 -3.50 45.18 -37.87
CA ALA A 588 -4.35 46.04 -38.70
C ALA A 588 -4.99 45.27 -39.87
N ILE A 589 -4.22 44.42 -40.56
CA ILE A 589 -4.74 43.56 -41.64
C ILE A 589 -5.78 42.58 -41.10
N LEU A 590 -5.53 41.93 -39.96
CA LEU A 590 -6.49 41.00 -39.37
C LEU A 590 -7.78 41.71 -38.95
N LYS A 591 -7.67 42.89 -38.31
CA LYS A 591 -8.82 43.72 -37.94
C LYS A 591 -9.66 44.09 -39.16
N TYR A 592 -9.01 44.54 -40.24
CA TYR A 592 -9.70 44.87 -41.49
C TYR A 592 -10.43 43.68 -42.10
N ILE A 593 -9.86 42.47 -42.05
CA ILE A 593 -10.51 41.25 -42.57
C ILE A 593 -11.72 40.83 -41.72
N VAL A 594 -11.65 41.03 -40.40
CA VAL A 594 -12.78 40.79 -39.49
C VAL A 594 -13.92 41.77 -39.78
N GLU A 595 -13.60 43.05 -40.01
CA GLU A 595 -14.58 44.10 -40.31
C GLU A 595 -15.11 44.02 -41.75
N ASN A 596 -14.31 43.51 -42.69
CA ASN A 596 -14.66 43.41 -44.12
C ASN A 596 -14.38 41.99 -44.67
N PRO A 597 -15.17 40.97 -44.27
CA PRO A 597 -14.98 39.60 -44.74
C PRO A 597 -15.08 39.49 -46.27
N GLY A 598 -14.28 38.59 -46.84
CA GLY A 598 -14.23 38.38 -48.29
C GLY A 598 -13.43 39.44 -49.04
N SER A 599 -12.75 40.36 -48.35
CA SER A 599 -11.85 41.34 -48.97
C SER A 599 -10.70 40.67 -49.72
N THR A 600 -10.27 41.29 -50.81
CA THR A 600 -9.10 40.91 -51.59
C THR A 600 -7.84 41.57 -51.05
N MET A 601 -6.67 41.01 -51.38
CA MET A 601 -5.38 41.63 -51.07
C MET A 601 -5.28 43.08 -51.58
N TYR A 602 -5.95 43.40 -52.69
CA TYR A 602 -5.97 44.74 -53.28
C TYR A 602 -6.81 45.74 -52.48
N GLU A 603 -7.98 45.31 -52.01
CA GLU A 603 -8.86 46.13 -51.14
C GLU A 603 -8.16 46.39 -49.80
N ILE A 604 -7.56 45.35 -49.19
CA ILE A 604 -6.79 45.48 -47.95
C ILE A 604 -5.61 46.45 -48.12
N SER A 605 -4.86 46.31 -49.21
CA SER A 605 -3.71 47.18 -49.52
C SER A 605 -4.13 48.63 -49.73
N ARG A 606 -5.25 48.87 -50.42
CA ARG A 606 -5.77 50.22 -50.69
C ARG A 606 -6.29 50.88 -49.41
N SER A 607 -7.11 50.18 -48.64
CA SER A 607 -7.76 50.73 -47.44
C SER A 607 -6.78 51.01 -46.30
N LEU A 608 -5.73 50.19 -46.17
CA LEU A 608 -4.73 50.36 -45.11
C LEU A 608 -3.48 51.16 -45.57
N GLY A 609 -3.41 51.59 -46.83
CA GLY A 609 -2.24 52.30 -47.37
C GLY A 609 -0.95 51.47 -47.40
N LEU A 610 -1.05 50.13 -47.33
CA LEU A 610 0.09 49.22 -47.24
C LEU A 610 0.54 48.74 -48.63
N ASN A 611 1.86 48.60 -48.83
CA ASN A 611 2.40 47.97 -50.03
C ASN A 611 1.89 46.52 -50.17
N LYS A 612 1.48 46.13 -51.38
CA LYS A 612 1.03 44.77 -51.75
C LYS A 612 1.97 43.66 -51.26
N GLY A 613 3.29 43.85 -51.34
CA GLY A 613 4.27 42.88 -50.85
C GLY A 613 4.16 42.66 -49.34
N THR A 614 3.99 43.74 -48.58
CA THR A 614 3.78 43.73 -47.12
C THR A 614 2.47 43.04 -46.76
N VAL A 615 1.38 43.37 -47.45
CA VAL A 615 0.07 42.73 -47.23
C VAL A 615 0.14 41.23 -47.55
N ARG A 616 0.79 40.85 -48.66
CA ARG A 616 0.97 39.43 -49.04
C ARG A 616 1.74 38.65 -47.98
N TYR A 617 2.84 39.22 -47.46
CA TYR A 617 3.61 38.60 -46.39
C TYR A 617 2.76 38.39 -45.13
N HIS A 618 2.01 39.41 -44.69
CA HIS A 618 1.19 39.29 -43.49
C HIS A 618 -0.01 38.37 -43.67
N LEU A 619 -0.65 38.33 -44.85
CA LEU A 619 -1.70 37.37 -45.17
C LEU A 619 -1.17 35.94 -45.16
N PHE A 620 0.04 35.71 -45.66
CA PHE A 620 0.71 34.41 -45.59
C PHE A 620 0.93 33.97 -44.14
N ILE A 621 1.47 34.86 -43.29
CA ILE A 621 1.66 34.59 -41.86
C ILE A 621 0.32 34.35 -41.15
N LEU A 622 -0.72 35.14 -41.43
CA LEU A 622 -2.06 34.94 -40.84
C LEU A 622 -2.70 33.62 -41.28
N GLY A 623 -2.47 33.20 -42.53
CA GLY A 623 -2.93 31.91 -43.06
C GLY A 623 -2.23 30.73 -42.39
N ILE A 624 -0.91 30.76 -42.24
CA ILE A 624 -0.15 29.71 -41.54
C ILE A 624 -0.57 29.60 -40.07
N ASN A 625 -0.91 30.72 -39.43
CA ASN A 625 -1.37 30.74 -38.04
C ASN A 625 -2.88 30.48 -37.89
N HIS A 626 -3.57 30.01 -38.94
CA HIS A 626 -5.00 29.70 -38.94
C HIS A 626 -5.88 30.85 -38.42
N ARG A 627 -5.50 32.12 -38.65
CA ARG A 627 -6.29 33.29 -38.25
C ARG A 627 -7.26 33.74 -39.34
N ILE A 628 -7.01 33.36 -40.59
CA ILE A 628 -7.84 33.69 -41.76
C ILE A 628 -8.05 32.45 -42.64
N ALA A 629 -9.22 32.35 -43.27
CA ALA A 629 -9.55 31.38 -44.30
C ALA A 629 -9.46 32.04 -45.69
N VAL A 630 -9.23 31.22 -46.73
CA VAL A 630 -8.99 31.68 -48.10
C VAL A 630 -9.96 31.02 -49.07
N GLN A 631 -10.75 31.83 -49.78
CA GLN A 631 -11.72 31.35 -50.75
C GLN A 631 -11.42 31.82 -52.18
N ARG A 632 -11.60 30.93 -53.16
CA ARG A 632 -11.30 31.16 -54.59
C ARG A 632 -12.49 30.88 -55.52
N ALA A 633 -13.68 31.29 -55.10
CA ALA A 633 -14.90 30.97 -55.83
C ALA A 633 -14.98 31.60 -57.24
N ASP A 634 -14.42 32.79 -57.47
CA ASP A 634 -14.58 33.53 -58.74
C ASP A 634 -13.45 33.28 -59.77
N LYS A 635 -12.51 32.37 -59.49
CA LYS A 635 -11.29 32.05 -60.27
C LYS A 635 -10.34 33.24 -60.54
N LYS A 636 -10.74 34.49 -60.27
CA LYS A 636 -10.01 35.71 -60.63
C LYS A 636 -9.39 36.40 -59.41
N PHE A 637 -10.03 36.30 -58.25
CA PHE A 637 -9.58 36.91 -57.01
C PHE A 637 -9.50 35.90 -55.87
N VAL A 638 -8.50 36.11 -55.00
CA VAL A 638 -8.37 35.40 -53.74
C VAL A 638 -9.00 36.28 -52.66
N ARG A 639 -9.95 35.71 -51.91
CA ARG A 639 -10.70 36.42 -50.88
C ARG A 639 -10.38 35.85 -49.50
N TYR A 640 -10.30 36.73 -48.51
CA TYR A 640 -9.89 36.39 -47.15
C TYR A 640 -11.04 36.57 -46.17
N PHE A 641 -11.24 35.59 -45.29
CA PHE A 641 -12.28 35.57 -44.27
C PHE A 641 -11.65 35.33 -42.88
N PRO A 642 -12.26 35.78 -41.78
CA PRO A 642 -11.78 35.43 -40.44
C PRO A 642 -12.00 33.92 -40.19
N ASN A 643 -10.98 33.25 -39.63
CA ASN A 643 -11.06 31.82 -39.30
C ASN A 643 -11.63 31.60 -37.89
N SER A 644 -12.83 32.12 -37.64
CA SER A 644 -13.57 32.04 -36.38
C SER A 644 -14.75 31.07 -36.42
N ASN A 645 -14.85 30.23 -37.48
CA ASN A 645 -16.03 29.43 -37.83
C ASN A 645 -17.33 30.25 -38.00
N SER A 646 -17.21 31.57 -38.19
CA SER A 646 -18.35 32.46 -38.36
C SER A 646 -18.95 32.43 -39.78
N TYR A 647 -18.25 31.82 -40.75
CA TYR A 647 -18.67 31.72 -42.14
C TYR A 647 -18.41 30.31 -42.67
N SER A 648 -19.45 29.59 -43.09
CA SER A 648 -19.27 28.28 -43.74
C SER A 648 -18.60 28.42 -45.11
N ASP A 649 -18.04 27.34 -45.65
CA ASP A 649 -17.43 27.35 -46.99
C ASP A 649 -18.45 27.75 -48.09
N GLU A 650 -19.72 27.37 -47.90
CA GLU A 650 -20.85 27.76 -48.75
C GLU A 650 -21.17 29.26 -48.64
N GLU A 651 -21.13 29.84 -47.44
CA GLU A 651 -21.30 31.29 -47.22
C GLU A 651 -20.18 32.09 -47.87
N GLN A 652 -18.94 31.65 -47.68
CA GLN A 652 -17.77 32.28 -48.29
C GLN A 652 -17.83 32.22 -49.82
N MET A 653 -18.29 31.09 -50.38
CA MET A 653 -18.54 30.95 -51.82
C MET A 653 -19.61 31.93 -52.30
N LEU A 654 -20.76 32.01 -51.62
CA LEU A 654 -21.88 32.84 -52.04
C LEU A 654 -21.56 34.33 -51.96
N MET A 655 -20.92 34.79 -50.88
CA MET A 655 -20.45 36.18 -50.76
C MET A 655 -19.46 36.55 -51.86
N ALA A 656 -18.56 35.64 -52.23
CA ALA A 656 -17.63 35.86 -53.32
C ALA A 656 -18.33 35.95 -54.69
N LEU A 657 -19.43 35.21 -54.90
CA LEU A 657 -20.21 35.23 -56.14
C LEU A 657 -21.10 36.46 -56.27
N LEU A 658 -21.78 36.86 -55.18
CA LEU A 658 -22.74 37.96 -55.16
C LEU A 658 -22.10 39.34 -55.35
N ARG A 659 -20.78 39.48 -55.16
CA ARG A 659 -20.06 40.71 -55.54
C ARG A 659 -19.98 40.94 -57.05
N ARG A 660 -20.29 39.94 -57.89
CA ARG A 660 -20.49 40.16 -59.33
C ARG A 660 -21.87 40.73 -59.53
N GLU A 661 -21.93 42.00 -59.93
CA GLU A 661 -23.19 42.72 -60.13
C GLU A 661 -24.19 41.94 -60.99
N SER A 662 -23.74 41.29 -62.05
CA SER A 662 -24.64 40.49 -62.90
C SER A 662 -25.22 39.26 -62.20
N ILE A 663 -24.43 38.57 -61.37
CA ILE A 663 -24.90 37.43 -60.55
C ILE A 663 -25.81 37.94 -59.43
N ARG A 664 -25.46 39.06 -58.77
CA ARG A 664 -26.30 39.68 -57.73
C ARG A 664 -27.71 39.98 -58.25
N ARG A 665 -27.80 40.68 -59.38
CA ARG A 665 -29.05 41.07 -60.02
C ARG A 665 -29.89 39.84 -60.41
N VAL A 666 -29.24 38.78 -60.88
CA VAL A 666 -29.87 37.48 -61.17
C VAL A 666 -30.45 36.82 -59.91
N MET A 667 -29.68 36.78 -58.83
CA MET A 667 -30.12 36.20 -57.55
C MET A 667 -31.26 37.02 -56.92
N GLU A 668 -31.21 38.35 -57.00
CA GLU A 668 -32.29 39.24 -56.56
C GLU A 668 -33.58 39.03 -57.35
N ALA A 669 -33.49 38.92 -58.68
CA ALA A 669 -34.65 38.62 -59.53
C ALA A 669 -35.29 37.27 -59.18
N LEU A 670 -34.47 36.23 -58.97
CA LEU A 670 -34.94 34.90 -58.60
C LEU A 670 -35.46 34.81 -57.15
N MET A 671 -34.94 35.63 -56.22
CA MET A 671 -35.49 35.77 -54.86
C MET A 671 -36.86 36.43 -54.88
N LYS A 672 -37.02 37.50 -55.69
CA LYS A 672 -38.27 38.26 -55.81
C LYS A 672 -39.35 37.50 -56.58
N ARG A 673 -38.96 36.81 -57.65
CA ARG A 673 -39.86 36.04 -58.53
C ARG A 673 -39.22 34.67 -58.83
N PRO A 674 -39.48 33.66 -57.99
CA PRO A 674 -38.98 32.31 -58.22
C PRO A 674 -39.62 31.71 -59.48
N GLY A 675 -38.86 30.95 -60.25
CA GLY A 675 -39.38 30.24 -61.43
C GLY A 675 -39.31 31.02 -62.74
N LEU A 676 -38.52 32.10 -62.81
CA LEU A 676 -38.27 32.79 -64.07
C LEU A 676 -37.45 31.91 -65.04
N SER A 677 -37.81 31.96 -66.31
CA SER A 677 -37.05 31.37 -67.40
C SER A 677 -35.86 32.22 -67.83
N ASN A 678 -34.97 31.64 -68.63
CA ASN A 678 -33.78 32.33 -69.16
C ASN A 678 -34.15 33.60 -69.97
N VAL A 679 -35.24 33.52 -70.76
CA VAL A 679 -35.76 34.63 -71.59
C VAL A 679 -36.36 35.73 -70.72
N GLU A 680 -37.10 35.35 -69.67
CA GLU A 680 -37.69 36.31 -68.74
C GLU A 680 -36.61 37.02 -67.90
N LEU A 681 -35.61 36.29 -67.40
CA LEU A 681 -34.47 36.87 -66.68
C LEU A 681 -33.64 37.80 -67.57
N SER A 682 -33.42 37.41 -68.83
CA SER A 682 -32.74 38.24 -69.84
C SER A 682 -33.49 39.55 -70.08
N ARG A 683 -34.81 39.49 -70.25
CA ARG A 683 -35.67 40.66 -70.44
C ARG A 683 -35.74 41.55 -69.21
N GLU A 684 -35.91 40.97 -68.02
CA GLU A 684 -36.04 41.70 -66.74
C GLU A 684 -34.73 42.42 -66.36
N LEU A 685 -33.58 41.82 -66.63
CA LEU A 685 -32.28 42.38 -66.27
C LEU A 685 -31.59 43.14 -67.42
N GLY A 686 -32.18 43.17 -68.61
CA GLY A 686 -31.59 43.82 -69.80
C GLY A 686 -30.26 43.20 -70.22
N MET A 687 -30.06 41.90 -70.00
CA MET A 687 -28.83 41.18 -70.31
C MET A 687 -29.04 40.25 -71.50
N PRO A 688 -28.06 40.05 -72.41
CA PRO A 688 -28.19 39.10 -73.51
C PRO A 688 -28.48 37.67 -73.01
N GLU A 689 -29.34 36.93 -73.71
CA GLU A 689 -29.67 35.54 -73.36
C GLU A 689 -28.44 34.62 -73.29
N SER A 690 -27.40 34.91 -74.08
CA SER A 690 -26.12 34.19 -74.05
C SER A 690 -25.37 34.40 -72.72
N ALA A 691 -25.41 35.61 -72.15
CA ALA A 691 -24.86 35.92 -70.84
C ALA A 691 -25.69 35.28 -69.72
N MET A 692 -27.02 35.31 -69.83
CA MET A 692 -27.92 34.67 -68.85
C MET A 692 -27.73 33.15 -68.82
N SER A 693 -27.62 32.52 -70.00
CA SER A 693 -27.32 31.08 -70.12
C SER A 693 -26.01 30.71 -69.43
N LYS A 694 -24.98 31.55 -69.57
CA LYS A 694 -23.67 31.37 -68.91
C LYS A 694 -23.79 31.50 -67.39
N HIS A 695 -24.52 32.50 -66.90
CA HIS A 695 -24.77 32.70 -65.47
C HIS A 695 -25.57 31.54 -64.87
N MET A 696 -26.64 31.10 -65.53
CA MET A 696 -27.44 29.94 -65.10
C MET A 696 -26.62 28.65 -65.08
N LYS A 697 -25.78 28.42 -66.10
CA LYS A 697 -24.89 27.26 -66.12
C LYS A 697 -23.91 27.27 -64.94
N GLU A 698 -23.33 28.43 -64.63
CA GLU A 698 -22.43 28.58 -63.47
C GLU A 698 -23.17 28.35 -62.14
N LEU A 699 -24.35 28.95 -61.96
CA LEU A 699 -25.15 28.83 -60.73
C LEU A 699 -25.67 27.39 -60.51
N CYS A 700 -26.13 26.72 -61.56
CA CYS A 700 -26.53 25.31 -61.50
C CYS A 700 -25.34 24.39 -61.21
N SER A 701 -24.18 24.63 -61.84
CA SER A 701 -22.97 23.80 -61.61
C SER A 701 -22.42 23.87 -60.18
N ARG A 702 -22.75 24.95 -59.46
CA ARG A 702 -22.38 25.17 -58.05
C ARG A 702 -23.48 24.80 -57.08
N GLY A 703 -24.59 24.22 -57.57
CA GLY A 703 -25.72 23.80 -56.74
C GLY A 703 -26.52 24.94 -56.12
N ILE A 704 -26.41 26.18 -56.62
CA ILE A 704 -27.08 27.36 -56.06
C ILE A 704 -28.51 27.50 -56.59
N VAL A 705 -28.70 27.13 -57.86
CA VAL A 705 -29.97 27.24 -58.59
C VAL A 705 -30.31 25.89 -59.22
N ASP A 706 -31.54 25.43 -59.01
CA ASP A 706 -32.11 24.26 -59.66
C ASP A 706 -32.85 24.63 -60.95
N LYS A 707 -32.69 23.76 -61.94
CA LYS A 707 -33.30 23.86 -63.25
C LYS A 707 -34.54 22.96 -63.29
N ARG A 708 -35.75 23.52 -63.38
CA ARG A 708 -37.01 22.77 -63.47
C ARG A 708 -37.60 22.84 -64.88
N ARG A 709 -38.18 21.74 -65.37
CA ARG A 709 -38.90 21.73 -66.66
C ARG A 709 -40.30 22.32 -66.47
N MET A 710 -40.71 23.17 -67.40
CA MET A 710 -42.07 23.72 -67.49
C MET A 710 -42.60 23.57 -68.92
N PRO A 711 -43.92 23.57 -69.14
CA PRO A 711 -44.49 23.63 -70.48
C PRO A 711 -43.96 24.87 -71.23
N GLY A 712 -43.26 24.67 -72.34
CA GLY A 712 -42.65 25.75 -73.13
C GLY A 712 -41.23 26.16 -72.73
N GLY A 713 -40.58 25.49 -71.76
CA GLY A 713 -39.16 25.77 -71.48
C GLY A 713 -38.64 25.27 -70.13
N VAL A 714 -37.81 26.10 -69.52
CA VAL A 714 -37.13 25.82 -68.25
C VAL A 714 -37.31 27.00 -67.33
N SER A 715 -37.65 26.73 -66.07
CA SER A 715 -37.64 27.72 -64.99
C SER A 715 -36.48 27.47 -64.02
N TYR A 716 -36.01 28.53 -63.38
CA TYR A 716 -34.93 28.48 -62.41
C TYR A 716 -35.43 28.81 -61.00
N HIS A 717 -34.98 28.02 -60.03
CA HIS A 717 -35.34 28.19 -58.62
C HIS A 717 -34.08 28.17 -57.76
N ILE A 718 -33.94 29.11 -56.84
CA ILE A 718 -32.90 29.03 -55.81
C ILE A 718 -33.23 27.83 -54.91
N LYS A 719 -32.23 27.03 -54.54
CA LYS A 719 -32.43 25.93 -53.59
C LYS A 719 -32.93 26.44 -52.25
N GLU A 720 -33.93 25.78 -51.70
CA GLU A 720 -34.62 26.24 -50.47
C GLU A 720 -33.66 26.37 -49.29
N GLU A 721 -32.74 25.41 -49.14
CA GLU A 721 -31.70 25.38 -48.10
C GLU A 721 -30.71 26.56 -48.16
N LEU A 722 -30.55 27.18 -49.33
CA LEU A 722 -29.63 28.31 -49.54
C LEU A 722 -30.32 29.66 -49.48
N ARG A 723 -31.66 29.73 -49.47
CA ARG A 723 -32.41 31.01 -49.52
C ARG A 723 -32.08 31.94 -48.36
N GLY A 724 -32.10 31.44 -47.12
CA GLY A 724 -31.80 32.24 -45.94
C GLY A 724 -30.36 32.75 -45.94
N LEU A 725 -29.46 31.95 -46.47
CA LEU A 725 -28.03 32.25 -46.54
C LEU A 725 -27.71 33.25 -47.66
N ILE A 726 -28.41 33.16 -48.81
CA ILE A 726 -28.36 34.15 -49.90
C ILE A 726 -28.96 35.48 -49.44
N ALA A 727 -30.06 35.49 -48.69
CA ALA A 727 -30.64 36.73 -48.15
C ALA A 727 -29.64 37.48 -47.26
N ARG A 728 -29.01 36.78 -46.31
CA ARG A 728 -27.94 37.35 -45.47
C ARG A 728 -26.75 37.86 -46.29
N ALA A 729 -26.33 37.11 -47.31
CA ALA A 729 -25.20 37.48 -48.14
C ALA A 729 -25.51 38.67 -49.07
N LEU A 730 -26.76 38.82 -49.54
CA LEU A 730 -27.22 39.98 -50.33
C LEU A 730 -27.18 41.26 -49.48
N ASP A 731 -27.68 41.21 -48.24
CA ASP A 731 -27.65 42.34 -47.29
C ASP A 731 -26.21 42.81 -46.99
N GLN A 732 -25.28 41.87 -46.85
CA GLN A 732 -23.87 42.16 -46.57
C GLN A 732 -23.05 42.57 -47.81
N SER A 733 -23.52 42.26 -49.02
CA SER A 733 -22.87 42.63 -50.28
C SER A 733 -23.29 44.00 -50.83
N GLY A 734 -24.34 44.61 -50.22
CA GLY A 734 -24.87 45.93 -50.58
C GLY A 734 -24.21 47.11 -49.87
N GLN A 735 -23.25 46.87 -48.98
CA GLN A 735 -22.43 47.89 -48.31
C GLN A 735 -21.08 48.09 -48.99
#